data_AF-A0AAN9E749-F1
#
_entry.id   AF-A0AAN9E749-F1
#
_cell.length_a   1.000
_cell.length_b   1.000
_cell.length_c   1.000
_cell.angle_alpha   90.00
_cell.angle_beta   90.00
_cell.angle_gamma   90.00
#
_symmetry.space_group_name_H-M   'P 1'
#
loop_
_entity.id
_entity.type
_entity.pdbx_description
1 polymer ?
#
loop_
_entity_poly.entity_id
_entity_poly.type
_entity_poly.pdbx_seq_one_letter_code
_entity_poly.pdbx_strand_id
1 'polypeptide(L)'
;MMDAAAEVEENLFAASDAKLHGEMCKVLSVIYCKVLSVFPSLEAARPRSKSGIRALCSLHVALEKAKNVLQHCSNCSKLYLAITGDSVLLKFEKAKCALEDSLKCVEDIVPQSIGFQIQEILNELVSVAFALDPSEKQVGDDLIALLQQGRKFNDSNDSNELESFHLAAIRLGITSSRAALTERRALKKLIERARAEEDKRKESIIAYLLHLMRKYSKLFRSEVSDDNDSQGSGPCSPTVQGSMEDSSSVGHYQAFDRQLSKLSSFNFKPNNRTSSQMAAPPEELRCPISLQLMYDPVIIGSGQTFERACIEKWFTDGHNTCPKTQQKLSHLCLTPNYCVKGLVASWCEQNGVPIPGGPPESLDLNYWRLALSESESSNSRSENSVSSCKLKGVKVVPLEENSILEETEENGTESVSTEEEDADQYLSFLKVLTEGNNWKRKCRVVERLRQLLRDDEETRNFMGANGFVEALLLFLQSALHEGNLIAQESGAMALFNLAVNNNRNKEIMLSSGVLPLLEEMISNTSSYGCATALYLNLSCLEEAKPLIGMSQAVQFLTQLLQDDSDDQCKQDSLHALYNLSTVPSNIPYLLSSGIINGLQSLLVGQGDCLWTEKCIAVLINLATSQVGREEMVSNPGLISALATILDTGELLEQEQAVSCLLILCNRSEKCSEMVLQEGVIPALVSISVNGTSRGRERAQKLLMLFRERRQRDHSPVETQQCPPDETSDLSAPPGEKKPQCKSMTRKKSGKAFSFFWKTKSYSLSQC
;
A
#
# COMPACT_ATOMS: atom_id res chain seq x y z
N MET A 1 33.77 28.90 -8.81
CA MET A 1 33.87 29.97 -7.78
C MET A 1 32.54 30.14 -7.05
N MET A 2 31.42 30.32 -7.74
CA MET A 2 30.08 30.28 -7.11
C MET A 2 29.78 28.91 -6.47
N ASP A 3 30.03 27.80 -7.16
CA ASP A 3 29.71 26.46 -6.61
C ASP A 3 30.46 26.14 -5.31
N ALA A 4 31.76 26.44 -5.23
CA ALA A 4 32.56 26.19 -4.03
C ALA A 4 32.15 27.06 -2.83
N ALA A 5 31.60 28.26 -3.05
CA ALA A 5 31.06 29.09 -1.98
C ALA A 5 29.72 28.52 -1.46
N ALA A 6 28.84 28.09 -2.39
CA ALA A 6 27.58 27.43 -2.05
C ALA A 6 27.80 26.10 -1.31
N GLU A 7 28.76 25.27 -1.73
CA GLU A 7 29.13 24.05 -1.00
C GLU A 7 29.66 24.36 0.39
N VAL A 8 30.46 25.41 0.59
CA VAL A 8 30.98 25.76 1.93
C VAL A 8 29.85 26.25 2.85
N GLU A 9 28.88 27.02 2.35
CA GLU A 9 27.68 27.41 3.13
C GLU A 9 26.79 26.20 3.47
N GLU A 10 26.52 25.31 2.51
CA GLU A 10 25.70 24.11 2.70
C GLU A 10 26.35 23.10 3.68
N ASN A 11 27.68 22.99 3.67
CA ASN A 11 28.42 22.12 4.59
C ASN A 11 28.60 22.70 6.01
N LEU A 12 28.59 24.03 6.17
CA LEU A 12 28.55 24.68 7.50
C LEU A 12 27.21 24.40 8.22
N PHE A 13 26.10 24.39 7.47
CA PHE A 13 24.78 23.99 7.98
C PHE A 13 24.74 22.55 8.50
N ALA A 14 25.49 21.62 7.89
CA ALA A 14 25.46 20.21 8.27
C ALA A 14 25.94 19.93 9.71
N ALA A 15 26.71 20.84 10.32
CA ALA A 15 27.25 20.69 11.68
C ALA A 15 26.32 21.24 12.78
N SER A 16 25.54 22.29 12.49
CA SER A 16 24.50 22.77 13.39
C SER A 16 23.31 21.80 13.48
N ASP A 17 23.12 20.99 12.43
CA ASP A 17 21.99 20.07 12.28
C ASP A 17 22.26 18.66 12.81
N ALA A 18 23.40 18.44 13.48
CA ALA A 18 23.74 17.16 14.11
C ALA A 18 22.72 16.80 15.21
N LYS A 19 22.12 15.61 15.12
CA LYS A 19 21.05 15.18 16.04
C LYS A 19 21.54 14.59 17.36
N LEU A 20 22.77 14.08 17.36
CA LEU A 20 23.50 13.46 18.46
C LEU A 20 25.00 13.54 18.13
N HIS A 21 25.90 13.36 19.11
CA HIS A 21 27.36 13.45 18.95
C HIS A 21 27.82 14.84 18.45
N GLY A 22 27.15 15.89 18.93
CA GLY A 22 27.25 17.26 18.39
C GLY A 22 28.65 17.86 18.44
N GLU A 23 29.40 17.68 19.53
CA GLU A 23 30.77 18.22 19.64
C GLU A 23 31.73 17.57 18.65
N MET A 24 31.64 16.24 18.44
CA MET A 24 32.42 15.54 17.42
C MET A 24 32.11 16.08 16.01
N CYS A 25 30.82 16.33 15.73
CA CYS A 25 30.37 16.89 14.45
C CYS A 25 30.92 18.30 14.22
N LYS A 26 30.88 19.18 15.23
CA LYS A 26 31.45 20.54 15.17
C LYS A 26 32.94 20.51 14.85
N VAL A 27 33.71 19.71 15.60
CA VAL A 27 35.17 19.62 15.44
C VAL A 27 35.54 19.10 14.04
N LEU A 28 34.93 18.01 13.58
CA LEU A 28 35.20 17.48 12.24
C LEU A 28 34.74 18.44 11.12
N SER A 29 33.63 19.17 11.30
CA SER A 29 33.17 20.15 10.32
C SER A 29 34.11 21.36 10.18
N VAL A 30 34.65 21.88 11.29
CA VAL A 30 35.63 22.98 11.25
C VAL A 30 36.87 22.56 10.45
N ILE A 31 37.38 21.34 10.69
CA ILE A 31 38.49 20.76 9.90
C ILE A 31 38.10 20.59 8.44
N TYR A 32 36.93 20.02 8.16
CA TYR A 32 36.43 19.78 6.80
C TYR A 32 36.34 21.08 5.99
N CYS A 33 35.80 22.15 6.58
CA CYS A 33 35.73 23.48 5.95
C CYS A 33 37.13 24.10 5.74
N LYS A 34 38.05 23.94 6.70
CA LYS A 34 39.44 24.37 6.55
C LYS A 34 40.13 23.66 5.38
N VAL A 35 40.00 22.34 5.27
CA VAL A 35 40.56 21.56 4.16
C VAL A 35 39.96 21.99 2.82
N LEU A 36 38.62 22.15 2.72
CA LEU A 36 37.97 22.67 1.51
C LEU A 36 38.47 24.06 1.11
N SER A 37 38.77 24.95 2.06
CA SER A 37 39.28 26.29 1.75
C SER A 37 40.64 26.29 1.00
N VAL A 38 41.40 25.21 1.13
CA VAL A 38 42.71 25.03 0.47
C VAL A 38 42.57 24.44 -0.96
N PHE A 39 41.42 23.84 -1.31
CA PHE A 39 41.21 23.19 -2.61
C PHE A 39 41.41 24.11 -3.83
N PRO A 40 40.87 25.35 -3.87
CA PRO A 40 41.08 26.25 -5.00
C PRO A 40 42.58 26.54 -5.25
N SER A 41 43.38 26.61 -4.19
CA SER A 41 44.84 26.78 -4.27
C SER A 41 45.55 25.53 -4.78
N LEU A 42 45.08 24.33 -4.38
CA LEU A 42 45.59 23.04 -4.83
C LEU A 42 45.31 22.78 -6.32
N GLU A 43 44.10 23.09 -6.77
CA GLU A 43 43.72 22.99 -8.18
C GLU A 43 44.50 23.98 -9.05
N ALA A 44 44.68 25.21 -8.58
CA ALA A 44 45.49 26.23 -9.25
C ALA A 44 46.96 25.81 -9.40
N ALA A 45 47.51 25.10 -8.41
CA ALA A 45 48.88 24.56 -8.46
C ALA A 45 49.08 23.45 -9.52
N ARG A 46 47.99 22.85 -10.03
CA ARG A 46 47.98 21.80 -11.08
C ARG A 46 49.11 20.77 -10.94
N PRO A 47 49.10 19.87 -9.95
CA PRO A 47 50.10 18.83 -9.83
C PRO A 47 50.03 17.85 -11.02
N ARG A 48 50.85 18.07 -12.05
CA ARG A 48 50.88 17.27 -13.29
C ARG A 48 51.60 15.92 -13.15
N SER A 49 52.07 15.57 -11.95
CA SER A 49 52.75 14.31 -11.68
C SER A 49 51.74 13.20 -11.36
N LYS A 50 52.05 11.96 -11.76
CA LYS A 50 51.20 10.79 -11.46
C LYS A 50 51.04 10.54 -9.94
N SER A 51 52.03 10.95 -9.14
CA SER A 51 51.95 10.95 -7.67
C SER A 51 51.01 12.05 -7.15
N GLY A 52 51.14 13.29 -7.63
CA GLY A 52 50.32 14.41 -7.16
C GLY A 52 48.84 14.27 -7.49
N ILE A 53 48.50 13.76 -8.68
CA ILE A 53 47.11 13.43 -9.03
C ILE A 53 46.55 12.38 -8.06
N ARG A 54 47.32 11.33 -7.74
CA ARG A 54 46.90 10.30 -6.77
C ARG A 54 46.71 10.85 -5.36
N ALA A 55 47.60 11.73 -4.90
CA ALA A 55 47.49 12.38 -3.59
C ALA A 55 46.21 13.23 -3.51
N LEU A 56 45.94 14.07 -4.52
CA LEU A 56 44.69 14.84 -4.58
C LEU A 56 43.44 13.94 -4.63
N CYS A 57 43.44 12.86 -5.42
CA CYS A 57 42.32 11.91 -5.43
C CYS A 57 42.11 11.24 -4.06
N SER A 58 43.18 10.91 -3.34
CA SER A 58 43.09 10.37 -1.98
C SER A 58 42.49 11.39 -1.00
N LEU A 59 42.85 12.67 -1.13
CA LEU A 59 42.30 13.76 -0.31
C LEU A 59 40.81 14.01 -0.59
N HIS A 60 40.38 13.95 -1.85
CA HIS A 60 38.95 13.99 -2.21
C HIS A 60 38.17 12.83 -1.57
N VAL A 61 38.69 11.60 -1.63
CA VAL A 61 38.05 10.43 -1.01
C VAL A 61 38.01 10.56 0.52
N ALA A 62 39.05 11.12 1.14
CA ALA A 62 39.07 11.37 2.58
C ALA A 62 38.05 12.44 3.02
N LEU A 63 37.94 13.54 2.26
CA LEU A 63 36.89 14.55 2.46
C LEU A 63 35.50 13.95 2.30
N GLU A 64 35.25 13.17 1.24
CA GLU A 64 33.94 12.58 1.01
C GLU A 64 33.57 11.60 2.14
N LYS A 65 34.53 10.85 2.68
CA LYS A 65 34.32 10.05 3.91
C LYS A 65 33.93 10.93 5.11
N ALA A 66 34.62 12.05 5.34
CA ALA A 66 34.27 12.98 6.42
C ALA A 66 32.88 13.61 6.23
N LYS A 67 32.53 14.04 5.01
CA LYS A 67 31.20 14.55 4.62
C LYS A 67 30.10 13.53 4.94
N ASN A 68 30.30 12.28 4.55
CA ASN A 68 29.34 11.19 4.81
C ASN A 68 29.18 10.89 6.31
N VAL A 69 30.24 11.01 7.12
CA VAL A 69 30.16 10.85 8.59
C VAL A 69 29.37 11.99 9.24
N LEU A 70 29.60 13.23 8.83
CA LEU A 70 28.81 14.39 9.28
C LEU A 70 27.33 14.25 8.88
N GLN A 71 27.07 13.91 7.61
CA GLN A 71 25.72 13.72 7.08
C GLN A 71 24.98 12.55 7.75
N HIS A 72 25.70 11.52 8.21
CA HIS A 72 25.13 10.44 9.01
C HIS A 72 24.56 10.97 10.33
N CYS A 73 25.31 11.79 11.07
CA CYS A 73 24.90 12.31 12.39
C CYS A 73 23.73 13.31 12.31
N SER A 74 23.56 14.04 11.20
CA SER A 74 22.39 14.91 10.98
C SER A 74 21.16 14.15 10.44
N ASN A 75 21.33 13.13 9.58
CA ASN A 75 20.19 12.47 8.93
C ASN A 75 19.66 11.21 9.64
N CYS A 76 20.49 10.53 10.44
CA CYS A 76 20.13 9.29 11.13
C CYS A 76 19.07 9.50 12.25
N SER A 77 18.69 8.42 12.92
CA SER A 77 17.81 8.41 14.10
C SER A 77 18.67 8.65 15.35
N LYS A 78 18.18 9.47 16.29
CA LYS A 78 18.85 9.67 17.59
C LYS A 78 19.02 8.37 18.37
N LEU A 79 17.97 7.55 18.43
CA LEU A 79 17.99 6.25 19.09
C LEU A 79 19.05 5.33 18.47
N TYR A 80 19.08 5.25 17.14
CA TYR A 80 20.08 4.45 16.42
C TYR A 80 21.50 4.98 16.61
N LEU A 81 21.71 6.31 16.56
CA LEU A 81 23.01 6.94 16.84
C LEU A 81 23.48 6.72 18.29
N ALA A 82 22.57 6.64 19.26
CA ALA A 82 22.89 6.33 20.65
C ALA A 82 23.39 4.89 20.80
N ILE A 83 22.62 3.90 20.33
CA ILE A 83 23.01 2.47 20.42
C ILE A 83 24.18 2.09 19.50
N THR A 84 24.57 2.94 18.55
CA THR A 84 25.74 2.73 17.68
C THR A 84 26.89 3.69 17.99
N GLY A 85 26.88 4.38 19.13
CA GLY A 85 27.87 5.41 19.50
C GLY A 85 29.32 5.00 19.26
N ASP A 86 29.76 3.84 19.77
CA ASP A 86 31.15 3.38 19.61
C ASP A 86 31.52 3.10 18.12
N SER A 87 30.54 2.68 17.30
CA SER A 87 30.72 2.52 15.85
C SER A 87 30.80 3.87 15.13
N VAL A 88 30.02 4.87 15.58
CA VAL A 88 30.11 6.24 15.09
C VAL A 88 31.47 6.84 15.44
N LEU A 89 31.93 6.71 16.69
CA LEU A 89 33.27 7.16 17.11
C LEU A 89 34.38 6.56 16.25
N LEU A 90 34.34 5.25 15.98
CA LEU A 90 35.30 4.59 15.10
C LEU A 90 35.27 5.16 13.66
N LYS A 91 34.12 5.61 13.15
CA LYS A 91 34.02 6.27 11.83
C LYS A 91 34.65 7.68 11.84
N PHE A 92 34.50 8.44 12.93
CA PHE A 92 35.18 9.74 13.09
C PHE A 92 36.71 9.57 13.12
N GLU A 93 37.23 8.62 13.90
CA GLU A 93 38.68 8.35 13.95
C GLU A 93 39.21 7.81 12.60
N LYS A 94 38.45 6.96 11.90
CA LYS A 94 38.81 6.54 10.52
C LYS A 94 38.81 7.69 9.52
N ALA A 95 37.87 8.63 9.62
CA ALA A 95 37.84 9.82 8.77
C ALA A 95 39.01 10.77 9.08
N LYS A 96 39.34 10.94 10.37
CA LYS A 96 40.52 11.68 10.84
C LYS A 96 41.81 11.13 10.22
N CYS A 97 42.10 9.85 10.42
CA CYS A 97 43.32 9.23 9.89
C CYS A 97 43.39 9.34 8.35
N ALA A 98 42.27 9.13 7.64
CA ALA A 98 42.23 9.28 6.20
C ALA A 98 42.54 10.72 5.73
N LEU A 99 42.05 11.74 6.45
CA LEU A 99 42.39 13.13 6.19
C LEU A 99 43.86 13.43 6.51
N GLU A 100 44.38 12.97 7.64
CA GLU A 100 45.79 13.15 7.99
C GLU A 100 46.74 12.56 6.93
N ASP A 101 46.53 11.29 6.56
CA ASP A 101 47.42 10.58 5.64
C ASP A 101 47.38 11.18 4.24
N SER A 102 46.20 11.59 3.78
CA SER A 102 46.04 12.23 2.47
C SER A 102 46.57 13.67 2.44
N LEU A 103 46.41 14.45 3.51
CA LEU A 103 47.01 15.79 3.63
C LEU A 103 48.54 15.73 3.64
N LYS A 104 49.16 14.81 4.41
CA LYS A 104 50.62 14.57 4.39
C LYS A 104 51.11 14.27 2.96
N CYS A 105 50.42 13.38 2.24
CA CYS A 105 50.76 13.04 0.86
C CYS A 105 50.63 14.21 -0.13
N VAL A 106 49.80 15.22 0.17
CA VAL A 106 49.64 16.43 -0.65
C VAL A 106 50.68 17.48 -0.27
N GLU A 107 51.02 17.62 1.02
CA GLU A 107 52.03 18.56 1.53
C GLU A 107 53.39 18.37 0.83
N ASP A 108 53.85 17.12 0.70
CA ASP A 108 55.10 16.75 0.02
C ASP A 108 55.19 17.17 -1.47
N ILE A 109 54.06 17.53 -2.10
CA ILE A 109 53.95 17.72 -3.55
C ILE A 109 53.59 19.17 -3.93
N VAL A 110 53.21 20.01 -2.96
CA VAL A 110 52.74 21.39 -3.20
C VAL A 110 53.82 22.45 -2.93
N PRO A 111 53.70 23.66 -3.50
CA PRO A 111 54.56 24.78 -3.13
C PRO A 111 54.49 25.10 -1.63
N GLN A 112 55.60 25.55 -1.04
CA GLN A 112 55.74 25.84 0.39
C GLN A 112 54.64 26.77 0.97
N SER A 113 54.11 27.70 0.16
CA SER A 113 53.02 28.60 0.55
C SER A 113 51.69 27.88 0.81
N ILE A 114 51.44 26.75 0.15
CA ILE A 114 50.28 25.87 0.39
C ILE A 114 50.64 24.83 1.44
N GLY A 115 51.88 24.30 1.41
CA GLY A 115 52.38 23.36 2.42
C GLY A 115 52.22 23.87 3.84
N PHE A 116 52.54 25.15 4.12
CA PHE A 116 52.34 25.74 5.44
C PHE A 116 50.86 25.73 5.91
N GLN A 117 49.91 25.98 5.01
CA GLN A 117 48.47 25.93 5.31
C GLN A 117 48.01 24.49 5.62
N ILE A 118 48.53 23.51 4.86
CA ILE A 118 48.26 22.09 5.12
C ILE A 118 48.86 21.65 6.46
N GLN A 119 50.09 22.07 6.75
CA GLN A 119 50.80 21.74 7.98
C GLN A 119 50.08 22.30 9.22
N GLU A 120 49.50 23.50 9.14
CA GLU A 120 48.66 24.07 10.20
C GLU A 120 47.42 23.21 10.46
N ILE A 121 46.69 22.83 9.40
CA ILE A 121 45.51 21.94 9.49
C ILE A 121 45.91 20.56 10.03
N LEU A 122 47.05 20.00 9.62
CA LEU A 122 47.56 18.73 10.12
C LEU A 122 47.87 18.77 11.62
N ASN A 123 48.49 19.84 12.11
CA ASN A 123 48.81 19.99 13.53
C ASN A 123 47.53 20.07 14.38
N GLU A 124 46.52 20.82 13.92
CA GLU A 124 45.19 20.86 14.54
C GLU A 124 44.53 19.48 14.52
N LEU A 125 44.51 18.80 13.37
CA LEU A 125 43.90 17.49 13.19
C LEU A 125 44.50 16.42 14.09
N VAL A 126 45.83 16.35 14.18
CA VAL A 126 46.55 15.43 15.08
C VAL A 126 46.15 15.67 16.54
N SER A 127 45.96 16.93 16.95
CA SER A 127 45.60 17.31 18.32
C SER A 127 44.16 16.98 18.73
N VAL A 128 43.25 16.78 17.77
CA VAL A 128 41.86 16.41 18.04
C VAL A 128 41.78 14.97 18.56
N ALA A 129 41.08 14.76 19.67
CA ALA A 129 40.65 13.44 20.12
C ALA A 129 39.12 13.40 20.10
N PHE A 130 38.51 12.47 19.35
CA PHE A 130 37.07 12.32 19.39
C PHE A 130 36.67 11.49 20.62
N ALA A 131 35.57 11.90 21.27
CA ALA A 131 34.98 11.20 22.39
C ALA A 131 33.47 11.39 22.35
N LEU A 132 32.73 10.33 22.68
CA LEU A 132 31.27 10.40 22.85
C LEU A 132 30.94 11.20 24.11
N ASP A 133 29.84 11.94 24.08
CA ASP A 133 29.34 12.57 25.30
C ASP A 133 28.95 11.47 26.32
N PRO A 134 29.40 11.54 27.58
CA PRO A 134 29.11 10.51 28.57
C PRO A 134 27.63 10.31 28.84
N SER A 135 26.81 11.36 28.72
CA SER A 135 25.37 11.29 28.94
C SER A 135 24.64 10.67 27.75
N GLU A 136 25.07 10.97 26.51
CA GLU A 136 24.57 10.33 25.29
C GLU A 136 24.96 8.86 25.23
N LYS A 137 26.22 8.53 25.59
CA LYS A 137 26.70 7.14 25.68
C LYS A 137 25.88 6.32 26.67
N GLN A 138 25.66 6.85 27.88
CA GLN A 138 24.85 6.15 28.88
C GLN A 138 23.43 5.85 28.37
N VAL A 139 22.78 6.76 27.63
CA VAL A 139 21.47 6.44 27.02
C VAL A 139 21.58 5.32 25.99
N GLY A 140 22.66 5.28 25.20
CA GLY A 140 22.96 4.18 24.29
C GLY A 140 23.06 2.84 25.02
N ASP A 141 23.84 2.80 26.10
CA ASP A 141 24.03 1.59 26.92
C ASP A 141 22.72 1.14 27.61
N ASP A 142 21.93 2.08 28.15
CA ASP A 142 20.60 1.83 28.73
C ASP A 142 19.64 1.22 27.70
N LEU A 143 19.63 1.74 26.47
CA LEU A 143 18.84 1.21 25.36
C LEU A 143 19.35 -0.16 24.90
N ILE A 144 20.66 -0.39 24.85
CA ILE A 144 21.24 -1.70 24.50
C ILE A 144 20.85 -2.76 25.54
N ALA A 145 20.84 -2.43 26.82
CA ALA A 145 20.37 -3.33 27.87
C ALA A 145 18.89 -3.71 27.66
N LEU A 146 18.05 -2.74 27.29
CA LEU A 146 16.64 -2.98 26.96
C LEU A 146 16.47 -3.88 25.72
N LEU A 147 17.22 -3.63 24.64
CA LEU A 147 17.26 -4.49 23.44
C LEU A 147 17.61 -5.96 23.76
N GLN A 148 18.42 -6.20 24.80
CA GLN A 148 18.84 -7.53 25.24
C GLN A 148 17.80 -8.20 26.16
N GLN A 149 17.02 -7.44 26.92
CA GLN A 149 15.97 -7.96 27.81
C GLN A 149 14.69 -8.34 27.05
N GLY A 150 14.32 -7.58 26.00
CA GLY A 150 13.12 -7.82 25.19
C GLY A 150 13.06 -9.17 24.44
N ARG A 151 14.11 -10.00 24.51
CA ARG A 151 14.15 -11.36 23.93
C ARG A 151 13.83 -12.50 24.91
N LYS A 152 13.49 -12.22 26.19
CA LYS A 152 13.43 -13.26 27.25
C LYS A 152 12.14 -13.32 28.10
N PHE A 153 11.10 -12.52 27.81
CA PHE A 153 9.92 -12.45 28.69
C PHE A 153 8.67 -13.10 28.11
N ASN A 154 8.19 -14.13 28.81
CA ASN A 154 6.78 -14.52 28.79
C ASN A 154 5.99 -13.63 29.77
N ASP A 155 4.91 -13.03 29.26
CA ASP A 155 3.61 -12.85 29.95
C ASP A 155 3.42 -12.00 31.21
N SER A 156 4.32 -11.06 31.60
CA SER A 156 4.00 -10.21 32.79
C SER A 156 4.57 -8.80 32.98
N ASN A 157 5.51 -8.29 32.16
CA ASN A 157 6.31 -7.10 32.57
C ASN A 157 6.28 -5.87 31.63
N ASP A 158 5.23 -5.74 30.82
CA ASP A 158 5.13 -4.83 29.66
C ASP A 158 5.21 -3.32 29.96
N SER A 159 5.02 -2.92 31.23
CA SER A 159 5.07 -1.52 31.70
C SER A 159 6.50 -1.02 31.95
N ASN A 160 7.36 -1.86 32.54
CA ASN A 160 8.71 -1.47 32.98
C ASN A 160 9.67 -1.26 31.79
N GLU A 161 9.48 -2.04 30.72
CA GLU A 161 10.15 -1.85 29.42
C GLU A 161 9.80 -0.47 28.82
N LEU A 162 8.51 -0.12 28.80
CA LEU A 162 8.04 1.14 28.23
C LEU A 162 8.52 2.36 29.03
N GLU A 163 8.54 2.27 30.35
CA GLU A 163 9.05 3.33 31.24
C GLU A 163 10.55 3.57 31.05
N SER A 164 11.34 2.48 30.96
CA SER A 164 12.78 2.55 30.70
C SER A 164 13.07 3.18 29.33
N PHE A 165 12.33 2.78 28.29
CA PHE A 165 12.41 3.39 26.97
C PHE A 165 11.95 4.86 26.96
N HIS A 166 10.92 5.19 27.75
CA HIS A 166 10.38 6.55 27.87
C HIS A 166 11.44 7.52 28.44
N LEU A 167 12.16 7.11 29.49
CA LEU A 167 13.24 7.89 30.08
C LEU A 167 14.40 8.11 29.09
N ALA A 168 14.79 7.08 28.34
CA ALA A 168 15.81 7.18 27.28
C ALA A 168 15.38 8.14 26.16
N ALA A 169 14.13 8.08 25.70
CA ALA A 169 13.59 8.96 24.68
C ALA A 169 13.54 10.43 25.13
N ILE A 170 13.20 10.70 26.39
CA ILE A 170 13.26 12.06 26.98
C ILE A 170 14.71 12.57 27.01
N ARG A 171 15.68 11.75 27.46
CA ARG A 171 17.10 12.13 27.51
C ARG A 171 17.69 12.45 26.14
N LEU A 172 17.19 11.84 25.06
CA LEU A 172 17.53 12.18 23.66
C LEU A 172 16.77 13.39 23.10
N GLY A 173 15.93 14.05 23.89
CA GLY A 173 15.12 15.20 23.47
C GLY A 173 13.97 14.83 22.55
N ILE A 174 13.44 13.61 22.64
CA ILE A 174 12.27 13.13 21.86
C ILE A 174 10.97 13.42 22.65
N THR A 175 10.89 14.61 23.25
CA THR A 175 9.88 15.01 24.25
C THR A 175 8.55 15.50 23.67
N SER A 176 8.30 15.33 22.38
CA SER A 176 7.07 15.82 21.73
C SER A 176 6.61 14.91 20.60
N SER A 177 5.31 14.92 20.32
CA SER A 177 4.70 14.23 19.17
C SER A 177 5.42 14.54 17.84
N ARG A 178 5.84 15.81 17.64
CA ARG A 178 6.62 16.24 16.46
C ARG A 178 8.01 15.61 16.43
N ALA A 179 8.74 15.59 17.55
CA ALA A 179 10.06 14.95 17.63
C ALA A 179 9.95 13.42 17.42
N ALA A 180 8.97 12.78 18.06
CA ALA A 180 8.69 11.36 17.91
C ALA A 180 8.31 10.97 16.47
N LEU A 181 7.60 11.83 15.73
CA LEU A 181 7.30 11.63 14.31
C LEU A 181 8.55 11.76 13.43
N THR A 182 9.40 12.77 13.67
CA THR A 182 10.67 12.95 12.96
C THR A 182 11.59 11.75 13.18
N GLU A 183 11.70 11.26 14.41
CA GLU A 183 12.49 10.09 14.76
C GLU A 183 11.96 8.81 14.08
N ARG A 184 10.63 8.62 14.09
CA ARG A 184 9.96 7.51 13.38
C ARG A 184 10.23 7.52 11.88
N ARG A 185 10.31 8.71 11.25
CA ARG A 185 10.69 8.87 9.84
C ARG A 185 12.17 8.55 9.61
N ALA A 186 13.06 8.90 10.54
CA ALA A 186 14.49 8.57 10.46
C ALA A 186 14.72 7.04 10.58
N LEU A 187 14.08 6.38 11.55
CA LEU A 187 14.10 4.92 11.69
C LEU A 187 13.56 4.21 10.44
N LYS A 188 12.43 4.67 9.86
CA LYS A 188 11.94 4.15 8.57
C LYS A 188 12.97 4.31 7.45
N LYS A 189 13.65 5.46 7.31
CA LYS A 189 14.71 5.62 6.29
C LYS A 189 15.89 4.67 6.50
N LEU A 190 16.19 4.29 7.74
CA LEU A 190 17.27 3.33 8.04
C LEU A 190 16.86 1.89 7.76
N ILE A 191 15.60 1.50 7.94
CA ILE A 191 15.14 0.14 7.63
C ILE A 191 15.22 -0.15 6.13
N GLU A 192 14.82 0.79 5.28
CA GLU A 192 14.95 0.66 3.82
C GLU A 192 16.42 0.58 3.36
N ARG A 193 17.32 1.29 4.06
CA ARG A 193 18.78 1.17 3.81
C ARG A 193 19.32 -0.18 4.24
N ALA A 194 18.93 -0.67 5.43
CA ALA A 194 19.34 -2.00 5.91
C ALA A 194 18.89 -3.12 4.94
N ARG A 195 17.67 -3.02 4.41
CA ARG A 195 17.14 -3.92 3.37
C ARG A 195 17.94 -3.86 2.08
N ALA A 196 18.25 -2.66 1.58
CA ALA A 196 19.06 -2.46 0.38
C ALA A 196 20.53 -2.90 0.55
N GLU A 197 21.02 -2.96 1.79
CA GLU A 197 22.34 -3.47 2.18
C GLU A 197 22.31 -4.98 2.55
N GLU A 198 21.15 -5.64 2.47
CA GLU A 198 20.88 -7.02 2.91
C GLU A 198 21.23 -7.33 4.39
N ASP A 199 21.42 -6.30 5.21
CA ASP A 199 21.75 -6.41 6.63
C ASP A 199 20.49 -6.66 7.48
N LYS A 200 20.02 -7.91 7.45
CA LYS A 200 18.88 -8.42 8.24
C LYS A 200 18.99 -8.05 9.73
N ARG A 201 20.20 -8.00 10.29
CA ARG A 201 20.41 -7.72 11.73
C ARG A 201 20.17 -6.26 12.07
N LYS A 202 20.73 -5.36 11.26
CA LYS A 202 20.48 -3.93 11.34
C LYS A 202 18.99 -3.64 11.14
N GLU A 203 18.34 -4.32 10.19
CA GLU A 203 16.88 -4.28 10.02
C GLU A 203 16.15 -4.67 11.31
N SER A 204 16.44 -5.82 11.94
CA SER A 204 15.77 -6.26 13.17
C SER A 204 15.91 -5.25 14.32
N ILE A 205 17.12 -4.69 14.52
CA ILE A 205 17.36 -3.67 15.55
C ILE A 205 16.52 -2.41 15.28
N ILE A 206 16.51 -1.92 14.03
CA ILE A 206 15.74 -0.73 13.64
C ILE A 206 14.23 -0.99 13.75
N ALA A 207 13.77 -2.19 13.39
CA ALA A 207 12.37 -2.61 13.49
C ALA A 207 11.88 -2.60 14.95
N TYR A 208 12.68 -3.10 15.89
CA TYR A 208 12.33 -3.11 17.31
C TYR A 208 12.42 -1.70 17.94
N LEU A 209 13.42 -0.88 17.62
CA LEU A 209 13.41 0.55 18.00
C LEU A 209 12.17 1.28 17.44
N LEU A 210 11.74 0.95 16.22
CA LEU A 210 10.54 1.48 15.59
C LEU A 210 9.26 0.97 16.28
N HIS A 211 9.25 -0.26 16.82
CA HIS A 211 8.17 -0.79 17.65
C HIS A 211 8.06 -0.01 18.98
N LEU A 212 9.15 0.13 19.73
CA LEU A 212 9.17 0.90 20.99
C LEU A 212 8.76 2.37 20.76
N MET A 213 9.25 3.01 19.70
CA MET A 213 8.80 4.35 19.31
C MET A 213 7.31 4.43 18.95
N ARG A 214 6.69 3.36 18.47
CA ARG A 214 5.23 3.32 18.26
C ARG A 214 4.50 3.24 19.61
N LYS A 215 4.97 2.41 20.55
CA LYS A 215 4.43 2.25 21.92
C LYS A 215 4.54 3.57 22.70
N TYR A 216 5.73 4.16 22.77
CA TYR A 216 6.00 5.49 23.36
C TYR A 216 5.13 6.60 22.76
N SER A 217 4.95 6.64 21.43
CA SER A 217 4.18 7.70 20.78
C SER A 217 2.67 7.68 21.04
N LYS A 218 2.13 6.65 21.72
CA LYS A 218 0.74 6.66 22.19
C LYS A 218 0.55 7.62 23.38
N LEU A 219 1.58 7.83 24.20
CA LEU A 219 1.51 8.68 25.40
C LEU A 219 1.15 10.14 25.05
N PHE A 220 1.75 10.70 23.99
CA PHE A 220 1.44 12.06 23.50
C PHE A 220 0.03 12.25 22.94
N ARG A 221 -0.81 11.21 22.88
CA ARG A 221 -2.24 11.34 22.50
C ARG A 221 -3.15 11.51 23.72
N SER A 222 -2.65 11.32 24.94
CA SER A 222 -3.43 11.43 26.17
C SER A 222 -3.49 12.85 26.76
N GLU A 223 -2.65 13.79 26.27
CA GLU A 223 -2.48 15.12 26.86
C GLU A 223 -3.19 16.25 26.08
N VAL A 224 -4.02 15.92 25.09
CA VAL A 224 -4.75 16.93 24.29
C VAL A 224 -6.25 16.65 24.32
N SER A 225 -6.83 16.88 25.50
CA SER A 225 -8.27 17.10 25.70
C SER A 225 -8.45 18.39 26.50
N ASP A 226 -9.10 19.37 25.89
CA ASP A 226 -9.58 20.65 26.42
C ASP A 226 -8.60 21.51 27.25
N ASP A 227 -8.27 22.68 26.70
CA ASP A 227 -8.82 23.89 27.31
C ASP A 227 -8.94 25.06 26.32
N ASN A 228 -9.85 25.99 26.62
CA ASN A 228 -10.02 27.25 25.88
C ASN A 228 -8.80 28.17 26.04
N ASP A 229 -8.45 28.93 25.00
CA ASP A 229 -8.45 30.39 25.20
C ASP A 229 -8.62 31.20 23.92
N SER A 230 -9.38 32.29 24.06
CA SER A 230 -9.53 33.35 23.05
C SER A 230 -8.63 34.55 23.38
N GLN A 231 -8.64 35.58 22.51
CA GLN A 231 -8.01 36.91 22.64
C GLN A 231 -6.62 37.05 22.01
N GLY A 232 -6.48 38.06 21.13
CA GLY A 232 -5.24 38.34 20.38
C GLY A 232 -5.45 39.22 19.15
N SER A 233 -6.28 40.26 19.27
CA SER A 233 -6.77 41.10 18.18
C SER A 233 -5.67 41.92 17.45
N GLY A 234 -5.96 42.32 16.20
CA GLY A 234 -5.39 43.56 15.63
C GLY A 234 -5.96 44.82 16.31
N PRO A 235 -5.84 46.04 15.74
CA PRO A 235 -5.55 46.36 14.34
C PRO A 235 -4.57 47.55 14.14
N CYS A 236 -4.40 48.01 12.89
CA CYS A 236 -4.21 49.44 12.57
C CYS A 236 -4.71 49.76 11.15
N SER A 237 -5.72 50.63 11.06
CA SER A 237 -6.10 51.41 9.86
C SER A 237 -5.83 52.90 10.17
N PRO A 238 -5.93 53.89 9.24
CA PRO A 238 -7.14 54.25 8.47
C PRO A 238 -6.84 54.52 6.97
N THR A 239 -7.76 54.78 6.03
CA THR A 239 -8.81 55.83 6.05
C THR A 239 -9.87 55.63 4.94
N VAL A 240 -11.12 55.42 5.37
CA VAL A 240 -12.39 56.02 4.86
C VAL A 240 -12.86 55.83 3.39
N GLN A 241 -13.87 54.94 3.28
CA GLN A 241 -15.16 55.03 2.55
C GLN A 241 -15.29 55.15 1.01
N GLY A 242 -15.92 54.10 0.45
CA GLY A 242 -17.08 54.20 -0.47
C GLY A 242 -16.79 54.05 -1.97
N SER A 243 -17.64 53.39 -2.78
CA SER A 243 -18.82 52.53 -2.51
C SER A 243 -19.32 51.89 -3.82
N MET A 244 -19.89 50.68 -3.73
CA MET A 244 -20.80 50.03 -4.71
C MET A 244 -20.28 49.65 -6.12
N GLU A 245 -20.51 48.38 -6.46
CA GLU A 245 -21.02 47.78 -7.73
C GLU A 245 -20.81 48.59 -9.03
N ASP A 246 -20.28 48.02 -10.13
CA ASP A 246 -20.89 46.90 -10.86
C ASP A 246 -19.95 46.32 -11.99
N SER A 247 -20.25 45.10 -12.44
CA SER A 247 -20.07 44.51 -13.80
C SER A 247 -18.83 44.72 -14.69
N SER A 248 -18.29 43.57 -15.14
CA SER A 248 -17.74 43.32 -16.51
C SER A 248 -16.42 44.02 -16.91
N SER A 249 -15.71 43.67 -17.99
CA SER A 249 -15.41 42.43 -18.72
C SER A 249 -14.37 42.77 -19.81
N VAL A 250 -13.58 41.79 -20.28
CA VAL A 250 -12.61 41.91 -21.41
C VAL A 250 -11.41 42.84 -21.14
N GLY A 251 -10.15 42.48 -21.36
CA GLY A 251 -9.57 41.20 -21.80
C GLY A 251 -8.39 41.41 -22.77
N HIS A 252 -7.40 40.50 -22.73
CA HIS A 252 -6.33 40.30 -23.75
C HIS A 252 -5.34 41.47 -23.98
N TYR A 253 -4.07 41.31 -24.35
CA TYR A 253 -3.12 40.21 -24.67
C TYR A 253 -1.68 40.83 -24.57
N GLN A 254 -0.51 40.18 -24.64
CA GLN A 254 -0.06 38.80 -24.89
C GLN A 254 1.41 38.63 -24.40
N ALA A 255 1.75 37.49 -23.77
CA ALA A 255 2.99 36.70 -23.98
C ALA A 255 4.40 37.36 -23.80
N PHE A 256 5.53 36.64 -23.72
CA PHE A 256 5.89 35.21 -23.77
C PHE A 256 6.74 34.87 -22.52
N ASP A 257 6.83 33.66 -21.94
CA ASP A 257 6.73 32.25 -22.38
C ASP A 257 7.99 31.65 -23.05
N ARG A 258 8.17 30.33 -22.89
CA ARG A 258 9.35 29.44 -23.09
C ARG A 258 10.39 29.47 -21.97
N GLN A 259 10.97 28.32 -21.55
CA GLN A 259 11.03 26.96 -22.13
C GLN A 259 11.12 25.96 -20.94
N LEU A 260 10.55 24.75 -20.93
CA LEU A 260 10.48 23.70 -21.96
C LEU A 260 9.23 22.82 -21.80
N SER A 261 8.53 22.57 -22.90
CA SER A 261 7.54 21.49 -23.02
C SER A 261 7.90 20.57 -24.21
N LYS A 262 8.11 19.29 -23.92
CA LYS A 262 8.22 18.12 -24.81
C LYS A 262 8.00 16.89 -23.90
N LEU A 263 7.12 15.92 -24.16
CA LEU A 263 6.28 15.63 -25.32
C LEU A 263 4.82 15.30 -24.91
N SER A 264 3.91 15.41 -25.88
CA SER A 264 2.60 14.76 -25.88
C SER A 264 2.53 13.70 -27.00
N SER A 265 1.62 12.72 -26.87
CA SER A 265 1.42 11.52 -27.73
C SER A 265 2.50 10.42 -27.53
N PHE A 266 2.17 9.14 -27.39
CA PHE A 266 1.43 8.30 -28.34
C PHE A 266 0.45 7.28 -27.70
N ASN A 267 -0.53 6.82 -28.50
CA ASN A 267 -1.28 5.57 -28.26
C ASN A 267 -0.33 4.36 -28.33
N PHE A 268 -0.69 3.22 -27.72
CA PHE A 268 -0.47 1.93 -28.37
C PHE A 268 -1.52 0.86 -28.03
N LYS A 269 -1.99 0.20 -29.09
CA LYS A 269 -2.50 -1.19 -29.08
C LYS A 269 -1.28 -2.16 -28.97
N PRO A 270 -1.45 -3.49 -28.80
CA PRO A 270 -0.40 -4.32 -28.20
C PRO A 270 0.79 -4.70 -29.11
N ASN A 271 1.83 -5.24 -28.43
CA ASN A 271 3.03 -5.95 -28.91
C ASN A 271 4.19 -5.13 -29.53
N ASN A 272 5.21 -4.84 -28.70
CA ASN A 272 6.49 -5.57 -28.72
C ASN A 272 7.40 -5.22 -27.52
N ARG A 273 8.39 -6.09 -27.23
CA ARG A 273 9.25 -6.07 -26.02
C ARG A 273 10.31 -4.94 -26.03
N THR A 274 10.52 -4.23 -24.91
CA THR A 274 11.80 -3.97 -24.17
C THR A 274 11.85 -2.69 -23.30
N SER A 275 12.29 -2.84 -22.03
CA SER A 275 12.92 -1.89 -21.07
C SER A 275 12.26 -0.56 -20.59
N SER A 276 11.79 -0.59 -19.32
CA SER A 276 12.03 0.37 -18.21
C SER A 276 11.68 1.87 -18.29
N GLN A 277 10.49 2.22 -17.80
CA GLN A 277 10.20 3.45 -17.02
C GLN A 277 9.26 3.07 -15.85
N MET A 278 9.55 3.49 -14.61
CA MET A 278 8.71 3.16 -13.44
C MET A 278 7.46 4.05 -13.38
N ALA A 279 6.27 3.45 -13.49
CA ALA A 279 5.02 4.14 -13.16
C ALA A 279 4.83 4.23 -11.63
N ALA A 280 4.01 5.20 -11.18
CA ALA A 280 3.57 5.26 -9.79
C ALA A 280 2.32 4.37 -9.56
N PRO A 281 2.18 3.71 -8.40
CA PRO A 281 1.06 2.79 -8.17
C PRO A 281 -0.28 3.52 -8.05
N PRO A 282 -1.37 2.95 -8.61
CA PRO A 282 -2.74 3.43 -8.41
C PRO A 282 -3.08 3.61 -6.93
N GLU A 283 -3.98 4.55 -6.64
CA GLU A 283 -4.31 4.96 -5.28
C GLU A 283 -5.14 3.91 -4.55
N GLU A 284 -5.91 3.11 -5.30
CA GLU A 284 -6.68 1.95 -4.81
C GLU A 284 -5.78 0.83 -4.25
N LEU A 285 -4.47 0.85 -4.56
CA LEU A 285 -3.47 -0.13 -4.11
C LEU A 285 -2.67 0.35 -2.90
N ARG A 286 -2.93 1.56 -2.40
CA ARG A 286 -2.20 2.18 -1.29
C ARG A 286 -3.09 2.29 -0.05
N CYS A 287 -2.61 1.86 1.11
CA CYS A 287 -3.38 1.90 2.36
C CYS A 287 -3.69 3.36 2.72
N PRO A 288 -4.95 3.75 2.97
CA PRO A 288 -5.29 5.14 3.31
C PRO A 288 -4.66 5.66 4.61
N ILE A 289 -4.18 4.79 5.51
CA ILE A 289 -3.45 5.17 6.73
C ILE A 289 -1.94 5.36 6.47
N SER A 290 -1.32 4.52 5.63
CA SER A 290 0.14 4.55 5.42
C SER A 290 0.57 5.28 4.15
N LEU A 291 -0.35 5.41 3.18
CA LEU A 291 -0.17 5.85 1.79
C LEU A 291 0.88 5.03 1.00
N GLN A 292 1.28 3.88 1.53
CA GLN A 292 2.19 2.92 0.89
C GLN A 292 1.40 1.77 0.25
N LEU A 293 2.00 1.16 -0.77
CA LEU A 293 1.50 -0.04 -1.42
C LEU A 293 1.24 -1.15 -0.38
N MET A 294 0.05 -1.76 -0.41
CA MET A 294 -0.39 -2.66 0.66
C MET A 294 0.24 -4.04 0.53
N TYR A 295 0.97 -4.48 1.56
CA TYR A 295 1.50 -5.84 1.65
C TYR A 295 0.44 -6.82 2.13
N ASP A 296 -0.26 -6.49 3.22
CA ASP A 296 -1.39 -7.29 3.72
C ASP A 296 -2.65 -6.42 3.84
N PRO A 297 -3.29 -6.04 2.72
CA PRO A 297 -4.53 -5.27 2.76
C PRO A 297 -5.67 -6.06 3.43
N VAL A 298 -6.46 -5.40 4.28
CA VAL A 298 -7.63 -5.91 4.99
C VAL A 298 -8.76 -4.88 4.97
N ILE A 299 -9.99 -5.37 4.92
CA ILE A 299 -11.24 -4.63 5.00
C ILE A 299 -11.69 -4.58 6.46
N ILE A 300 -12.39 -3.51 6.83
CA ILE A 300 -12.98 -3.36 8.16
C ILE A 300 -14.49 -3.28 8.09
N GLY A 301 -15.19 -3.18 9.23
CA GLY A 301 -16.65 -2.97 9.29
C GLY A 301 -17.19 -1.69 8.63
N SER A 302 -16.34 -0.90 7.97
CA SER A 302 -16.69 0.22 7.09
C SER A 302 -16.20 0.02 5.65
N GLY A 303 -15.89 -1.21 5.23
CA GLY A 303 -15.67 -1.60 3.82
C GLY A 303 -14.38 -1.11 3.16
N GLN A 304 -13.78 -0.09 3.74
CA GLN A 304 -12.54 0.51 3.28
C GLN A 304 -11.36 -0.40 3.61
N THR A 305 -10.41 -0.45 2.69
CA THR A 305 -9.26 -1.37 2.74
C THR A 305 -8.01 -0.66 3.21
N PHE A 306 -7.33 -1.26 4.17
CA PHE A 306 -6.13 -0.73 4.83
C PHE A 306 -5.11 -1.84 4.98
N GLU A 307 -3.83 -1.51 5.09
CA GLU A 307 -2.79 -2.45 5.53
C GLU A 307 -3.12 -3.00 6.92
N ARG A 308 -3.10 -4.34 7.10
CA ARG A 308 -3.47 -5.05 8.34
C ARG A 308 -2.86 -4.41 9.57
N ALA A 309 -1.53 -4.33 9.58
CA ALA A 309 -0.75 -3.79 10.69
C ALA A 309 -1.01 -2.28 10.96
N CYS A 310 -1.65 -1.56 10.03
CA CYS A 310 -2.05 -0.17 10.22
C CYS A 310 -3.43 -0.06 10.89
N ILE A 311 -4.35 -0.99 10.62
CA ILE A 311 -5.75 -0.91 11.06
C ILE A 311 -6.06 -1.80 12.27
N GLU A 312 -5.38 -2.93 12.45
CA GLU A 312 -5.29 -3.64 13.75
C GLU A 312 -4.88 -2.65 14.82
N LYS A 313 -3.80 -1.91 14.55
CA LYS A 313 -3.30 -0.88 15.46
C LYS A 313 -4.35 0.21 15.75
N TRP A 314 -5.13 0.65 14.76
CA TRP A 314 -6.17 1.66 14.96
C TRP A 314 -7.26 1.18 15.91
N PHE A 315 -7.63 -0.10 15.85
CA PHE A 315 -8.61 -0.72 16.76
C PHE A 315 -8.02 -1.02 18.15
N THR A 316 -6.78 -1.48 18.23
CA THR A 316 -6.06 -1.64 19.52
C THR A 316 -5.78 -0.30 20.20
N ASP A 317 -5.77 0.81 19.46
CA ASP A 317 -5.70 2.19 20.01
C ASP A 317 -7.08 2.68 20.54
N GLY A 318 -8.10 1.82 20.59
CA GLY A 318 -9.40 2.08 21.21
C GLY A 318 -10.43 2.77 20.29
N HIS A 319 -10.06 3.07 19.05
CA HIS A 319 -10.97 3.69 18.08
C HIS A 319 -11.93 2.65 17.49
N ASN A 320 -13.24 2.90 17.65
CA ASN A 320 -14.30 2.11 17.01
C ASN A 320 -14.94 2.84 15.82
N THR A 321 -14.16 3.64 15.10
CA THR A 321 -14.57 4.37 13.90
C THR A 321 -13.68 4.03 12.72
N CYS A 322 -14.16 4.24 11.50
CA CYS A 322 -13.34 4.14 10.29
C CYS A 322 -12.33 5.31 10.20
N PRO A 323 -11.03 5.06 9.98
CA PRO A 323 -10.07 6.15 9.81
C PRO A 323 -10.26 6.96 8.53
N LYS A 324 -10.91 6.42 7.49
CA LYS A 324 -11.18 7.13 6.21
C LYS A 324 -12.52 7.87 6.21
N THR A 325 -13.60 7.24 6.65
CA THR A 325 -14.97 7.79 6.60
C THR A 325 -15.45 8.39 7.94
N GLN A 326 -14.69 8.21 9.03
CA GLN A 326 -14.98 8.67 10.41
C GLN A 326 -16.29 8.14 11.03
N GLN A 327 -17.04 7.29 10.32
CA GLN A 327 -18.25 6.64 10.83
C GLN A 327 -17.93 5.58 11.88
N LYS A 328 -18.85 5.36 12.83
CA LYS A 328 -18.71 4.36 13.90
C LYS A 328 -18.99 2.95 13.36
N LEU A 329 -18.07 2.04 13.65
CA LEU A 329 -18.08 0.66 13.18
C LEU A 329 -19.02 -0.19 14.04
N SER A 330 -19.80 -1.05 13.37
CA SER A 330 -20.58 -2.12 13.99
C SER A 330 -19.68 -3.15 14.69
N HIS A 331 -18.52 -3.46 14.10
CA HIS A 331 -17.52 -4.38 14.64
C HIS A 331 -16.08 -4.00 14.26
N LEU A 332 -15.11 -4.51 15.02
CA LEU A 332 -13.67 -4.30 14.80
C LEU A 332 -12.99 -5.49 14.09
N CYS A 333 -13.78 -6.39 13.48
CA CYS A 333 -13.27 -7.49 12.66
C CYS A 333 -12.50 -6.98 11.43
N LEU A 334 -11.51 -7.77 10.99
CA LEU A 334 -10.58 -7.43 9.91
C LEU A 334 -10.49 -8.55 8.88
N THR A 335 -11.10 -8.30 7.73
CA THR A 335 -11.30 -9.30 6.68
C THR A 335 -10.26 -9.08 5.58
N PRO A 336 -9.24 -9.95 5.41
CA PRO A 336 -8.17 -9.71 4.44
C PRO A 336 -8.67 -9.53 3.00
N ASN A 337 -8.21 -8.45 2.35
CA ASN A 337 -8.58 -8.07 0.99
C ASN A 337 -7.59 -8.62 -0.04
N TYR A 338 -7.65 -9.93 -0.25
CA TYR A 338 -6.79 -10.61 -1.21
C TYR A 338 -6.93 -10.08 -2.66
N CYS A 339 -8.09 -9.50 -3.03
CA CYS A 339 -8.26 -8.85 -4.33
C CYS A 339 -7.29 -7.66 -4.49
N VAL A 340 -7.15 -6.82 -3.46
CA VAL A 340 -6.20 -5.70 -3.47
C VAL A 340 -4.76 -6.19 -3.36
N LYS A 341 -4.49 -7.26 -2.60
CA LYS A 341 -3.16 -7.90 -2.52
C LYS A 341 -2.71 -8.44 -3.88
N GLY A 342 -3.61 -9.08 -4.63
CA GLY A 342 -3.37 -9.57 -5.99
C GLY A 342 -3.19 -8.45 -7.01
N LEU A 343 -3.97 -7.36 -6.92
CA LEU A 343 -3.78 -6.18 -7.77
C LEU A 343 -2.44 -5.48 -7.47
N VAL A 344 -2.02 -5.41 -6.20
CA VAL A 344 -0.67 -4.96 -5.80
C VAL A 344 0.40 -5.84 -6.44
N ALA A 345 0.29 -7.16 -6.32
CA ALA A 345 1.28 -8.10 -6.88
C ALA A 345 1.38 -8.00 -8.40
N SER A 346 0.24 -7.99 -9.12
CA SER A 346 0.22 -7.87 -10.58
C SER A 346 0.70 -6.49 -11.06
N TRP A 347 0.41 -5.43 -10.30
CA TRP A 347 0.98 -4.11 -10.59
C TRP A 347 2.50 -4.08 -10.39
N CYS A 348 3.02 -4.69 -9.32
CA CYS A 348 4.45 -4.86 -9.07
C CYS A 348 5.13 -5.62 -10.21
N GLU A 349 4.58 -6.76 -10.62
CA GLU A 349 5.09 -7.59 -11.71
C GLU A 349 5.13 -6.85 -13.05
N GLN A 350 4.03 -6.19 -13.43
CA GLN A 350 3.94 -5.42 -14.68
C GLN A 350 4.90 -4.21 -14.74
N ASN A 351 5.32 -3.69 -13.59
CA ASN A 351 6.22 -2.51 -13.49
C ASN A 351 7.64 -2.87 -13.05
N GLY A 352 7.97 -4.15 -12.85
CA GLY A 352 9.30 -4.60 -12.43
C GLY A 352 9.69 -4.16 -11.02
N VAL A 353 8.72 -3.94 -10.14
CA VAL A 353 8.92 -3.55 -8.73
C VAL A 353 8.83 -4.83 -7.88
N PRO A 354 9.77 -5.11 -6.96
CA PRO A 354 9.67 -6.29 -6.11
C PRO A 354 8.46 -6.20 -5.17
N ILE A 355 7.76 -7.32 -5.01
CA ILE A 355 6.67 -7.45 -4.03
C ILE A 355 7.27 -7.24 -2.63
N PRO A 356 6.65 -6.44 -1.73
CA PRO A 356 7.16 -6.25 -0.38
C PRO A 356 7.29 -7.58 0.36
N GLY A 357 8.42 -7.81 1.06
CA GLY A 357 8.69 -9.05 1.80
C GLY A 357 8.40 -8.94 3.31
N GLY A 358 7.98 -10.06 3.91
CA GLY A 358 7.80 -10.22 5.36
C GLY A 358 9.12 -10.50 6.12
N PRO A 359 9.16 -10.34 7.45
CA PRO A 359 10.37 -10.51 8.26
C PRO A 359 10.64 -11.98 8.67
N PRO A 360 11.92 -12.43 8.76
CA PRO A 360 12.28 -13.80 9.13
C PRO A 360 12.57 -14.00 10.64
N GLU A 361 12.52 -15.26 11.09
CA GLU A 361 12.67 -15.68 12.49
C GLU A 361 14.12 -15.96 12.96
N SER A 362 14.26 -16.44 14.21
CA SER A 362 15.35 -16.10 15.14
C SER A 362 16.71 -16.79 14.95
N LEU A 363 17.81 -16.17 15.47
CA LEU A 363 19.07 -16.88 15.81
C LEU A 363 19.96 -16.14 16.86
N ASP A 364 20.96 -16.88 17.34
CA ASP A 364 21.65 -16.84 18.66
C ASP A 364 22.31 -15.52 19.16
N LEU A 365 22.49 -15.44 20.49
CA LEU A 365 22.93 -14.30 21.28
C LEU A 365 24.44 -13.97 21.14
N ASN A 366 25.30 -14.97 20.93
CA ASN A 366 26.76 -14.74 20.87
C ASN A 366 27.23 -14.15 19.52
N TYR A 367 26.42 -14.26 18.47
CA TYR A 367 26.68 -13.69 17.15
C TYR A 367 26.73 -12.15 17.15
N TRP A 368 26.08 -11.49 18.11
CA TRP A 368 25.89 -10.04 18.14
C TRP A 368 27.08 -9.24 18.65
N ARG A 369 27.96 -9.82 19.47
CA ARG A 369 29.07 -9.08 20.11
C ARG A 369 30.34 -9.06 19.26
N LEU A 370 30.63 -10.13 18.52
CA LEU A 370 31.83 -10.23 17.67
C LEU A 370 31.66 -9.53 16.33
N ALA A 371 30.48 -9.62 15.73
CA ALA A 371 30.23 -9.14 14.36
C ALA A 371 29.94 -7.63 14.24
N LEU A 372 30.04 -6.86 15.33
CA LEU A 372 30.04 -5.40 15.32
C LEU A 372 31.46 -4.81 15.24
N SER A 373 32.51 -5.65 15.28
CA SER A 373 33.92 -5.22 15.29
C SER A 373 34.70 -5.53 14.00
N GLU A 374 34.27 -6.52 13.22
CA GLU A 374 34.84 -6.87 11.90
C GLU A 374 33.66 -7.05 10.92
N SER A 375 33.65 -6.47 9.71
CA SER A 375 34.77 -6.47 8.76
C SER A 375 34.59 -5.41 7.64
N GLU A 376 35.70 -4.89 7.13
CA GLU A 376 35.81 -4.45 5.73
C GLU A 376 37.11 -5.00 5.16
N SER A 377 37.05 -6.23 4.63
CA SER A 377 38.16 -6.83 3.89
C SER A 377 37.66 -7.80 2.82
N SER A 378 37.33 -7.28 1.65
CA SER A 378 37.38 -7.99 0.35
C SER A 378 37.12 -7.05 -0.83
N ASN A 379 38.12 -6.26 -1.22
CA ASN A 379 38.55 -6.12 -2.62
C ASN A 379 39.68 -5.07 -2.83
N SER A 380 40.92 -5.50 -2.62
CA SER A 380 42.02 -5.15 -3.55
C SER A 380 43.28 -5.97 -3.21
N ARG A 381 43.77 -6.73 -4.19
CA ARG A 381 45.02 -7.48 -4.08
C ARG A 381 46.12 -6.74 -4.85
N SER A 382 46.99 -6.00 -4.16
CA SER A 382 48.33 -5.64 -4.67
C SER A 382 49.24 -5.21 -3.53
N GLU A 383 50.48 -5.70 -3.53
CA GLU A 383 51.47 -5.51 -2.47
C GLU A 383 52.08 -4.10 -2.48
N ASN A 384 52.19 -3.44 -1.32
CA ASN A 384 53.49 -3.09 -0.69
C ASN A 384 53.39 -2.18 0.56
N SER A 385 53.87 -2.70 1.70
CA SER A 385 54.75 -2.04 2.70
C SER A 385 54.32 -0.76 3.49
N VAL A 386 54.08 -0.95 4.81
CA VAL A 386 54.51 -0.09 5.97
C VAL A 386 53.82 1.30 6.11
N SER A 387 53.36 1.82 7.28
CA SER A 387 53.71 1.61 8.70
C SER A 387 52.51 1.69 9.69
N SER A 388 52.76 1.24 10.92
CA SER A 388 51.87 1.17 12.10
C SER A 388 51.50 2.52 12.74
N CYS A 389 50.28 2.59 13.31
CA CYS A 389 49.99 3.30 14.56
C CYS A 389 49.42 2.34 15.62
N LYS A 390 49.89 2.42 16.87
CA LYS A 390 49.54 1.51 17.98
C LYS A 390 48.55 2.15 18.95
N LEU A 391 47.49 1.43 19.30
CA LEU A 391 46.70 1.72 20.50
C LEU A 391 47.38 1.12 21.74
N LYS A 392 47.49 1.91 22.82
CA LYS A 392 47.93 1.43 24.15
C LYS A 392 46.70 0.92 24.92
N GLY A 393 46.83 -0.23 25.55
CA GLY A 393 45.71 -0.94 26.17
C GLY A 393 45.31 -0.47 27.57
N VAL A 394 44.20 -1.02 28.05
CA VAL A 394 43.74 -0.97 29.44
C VAL A 394 43.95 -2.36 30.07
N LYS A 395 44.29 -2.39 31.37
CA LYS A 395 44.74 -3.59 32.09
C LYS A 395 43.65 -4.65 32.24
N VAL A 396 44.00 -5.90 31.92
CA VAL A 396 43.41 -7.09 32.55
C VAL A 396 44.16 -7.34 33.86
N VAL A 397 43.43 -7.64 34.94
CA VAL A 397 43.98 -8.17 36.19
C VAL A 397 43.56 -9.64 36.28
N PRO A 398 44.49 -10.60 36.34
CA PRO A 398 44.18 -12.00 36.60
C PRO A 398 44.17 -12.29 38.11
N LEU A 399 43.21 -13.08 38.57
CA LEU A 399 43.13 -13.76 39.87
C LEU A 399 42.18 -14.95 39.62
N GLU A 400 42.71 -16.11 39.23
CA GLU A 400 43.30 -17.16 40.08
C GLU A 400 42.27 -18.26 40.39
N GLU A 401 42.66 -19.49 40.09
CA GLU A 401 41.88 -20.70 40.27
C GLU A 401 41.76 -21.07 41.75
N ASN A 402 40.66 -21.73 42.12
CA ASN A 402 40.71 -22.77 43.15
C ASN A 402 39.77 -23.91 42.76
N SER A 403 40.31 -25.12 42.78
CA SER A 403 39.64 -26.36 42.36
C SER A 403 38.90 -27.06 43.51
N ILE A 404 38.57 -28.35 43.31
CA ILE A 404 38.03 -29.35 44.24
C ILE A 404 36.59 -29.10 44.75
N LEU A 405 35.62 -30.03 44.71
CA LEU A 405 35.64 -31.51 44.54
C LEU A 405 34.59 -32.04 43.54
N GLU A 406 34.75 -33.31 43.15
CA GLU A 406 33.81 -34.12 42.35
C GLU A 406 32.56 -34.53 43.16
N GLU A 407 31.43 -34.81 42.48
CA GLU A 407 30.83 -36.16 42.41
C GLU A 407 29.64 -36.22 41.44
N THR A 408 29.75 -37.11 40.45
CA THR A 408 28.74 -37.84 39.65
C THR A 408 27.26 -37.40 39.63
N GLU A 409 26.69 -37.20 38.42
CA GLU A 409 25.85 -38.22 37.75
C GLU A 409 25.59 -37.87 36.25
N GLU A 410 25.20 -38.87 35.46
CA GLU A 410 25.17 -38.83 34.00
C GLU A 410 23.88 -38.22 33.42
N ASN A 411 24.02 -37.32 32.44
CA ASN A 411 23.59 -37.63 31.07
C ASN A 411 24.11 -36.61 30.05
N GLY A 412 24.66 -37.11 28.95
CA GLY A 412 25.31 -36.30 27.92
C GLY A 412 24.31 -35.49 27.10
N THR A 413 24.60 -34.19 26.93
CA THR A 413 23.91 -33.33 25.97
C THR A 413 24.41 -33.62 24.56
N GLU A 414 23.69 -34.42 23.77
CA GLU A 414 23.79 -34.33 22.31
C GLU A 414 22.93 -33.16 21.84
N SER A 415 23.56 -32.21 21.14
CA SER A 415 22.89 -31.07 20.53
C SER A 415 22.21 -31.50 19.23
N VAL A 416 20.87 -31.61 19.24
CA VAL A 416 20.04 -31.89 18.06
C VAL A 416 19.15 -30.68 17.75
N SER A 417 18.80 -30.56 16.47
CA SER A 417 18.14 -29.44 15.80
C SER A 417 16.72 -29.18 16.31
N THR A 418 16.38 -27.93 16.66
CA THR A 418 14.99 -27.54 16.98
C THR A 418 14.05 -27.54 15.76
N GLU A 419 14.57 -27.57 14.53
CA GLU A 419 13.75 -27.66 13.31
C GLU A 419 13.26 -29.09 13.00
N GLU A 420 13.91 -30.13 13.54
CA GLU A 420 13.55 -31.54 13.25
C GLU A 420 12.36 -32.00 14.10
N GLU A 421 12.19 -31.48 15.33
CA GLU A 421 11.12 -31.89 16.25
C GLU A 421 9.72 -31.48 15.77
N ASP A 422 9.57 -30.32 15.12
CA ASP A 422 8.28 -29.84 14.60
C ASP A 422 7.88 -30.55 13.28
N ALA A 423 8.85 -30.84 12.40
CA ALA A 423 8.59 -31.58 11.17
C ALA A 423 8.08 -33.01 11.46
N ASP A 424 8.70 -33.72 12.40
CA ASP A 424 8.24 -35.03 12.87
C ASP A 424 6.86 -34.97 13.53
N GLN A 425 6.58 -33.90 14.29
CA GLN A 425 5.25 -33.67 14.86
C GLN A 425 4.18 -33.54 13.75
N TYR A 426 4.45 -32.77 12.70
CA TYR A 426 3.51 -32.61 11.58
C TYR A 426 3.33 -33.90 10.79
N LEU A 427 4.41 -34.63 10.48
CA LEU A 427 4.29 -35.94 9.83
C LEU A 427 3.49 -36.95 10.68
N SER A 428 3.54 -36.85 12.01
CA SER A 428 2.66 -37.61 12.90
C SER A 428 1.17 -37.26 12.74
N PHE A 429 0.84 -35.99 12.47
CA PHE A 429 -0.53 -35.55 12.18
C PHE A 429 -1.02 -36.09 10.84
N LEU A 430 -0.19 -36.00 9.79
CA LEU A 430 -0.50 -36.57 8.47
C LEU A 430 -0.81 -38.07 8.59
N LYS A 431 0.03 -38.83 9.31
CA LYS A 431 -0.17 -40.26 9.55
C LYS A 431 -1.49 -40.56 10.27
N VAL A 432 -1.94 -39.71 11.20
CA VAL A 432 -3.25 -39.85 11.84
C VAL A 432 -4.40 -39.58 10.86
N LEU A 433 -4.24 -38.68 9.89
CA LEU A 433 -5.25 -38.43 8.86
C LEU A 433 -5.33 -39.54 7.81
N THR A 434 -4.19 -40.09 7.39
CA THR A 434 -4.15 -41.13 6.34
C THR A 434 -4.43 -42.53 6.90
N GLU A 435 -3.71 -42.97 7.92
CA GLU A 435 -3.77 -44.33 8.46
C GLU A 435 -4.70 -44.48 9.68
N GLY A 436 -5.13 -43.38 10.29
CA GLY A 436 -5.89 -43.42 11.55
C GLY A 436 -7.36 -43.83 11.38
N ASN A 437 -7.74 -44.97 11.96
CA ASN A 437 -9.15 -45.42 12.01
C ASN A 437 -10.00 -44.72 13.10
N ASN A 438 -9.39 -43.88 13.96
CA ASN A 438 -10.12 -43.22 15.06
C ASN A 438 -10.60 -41.82 14.64
N TRP A 439 -11.88 -41.72 14.29
CA TRP A 439 -12.53 -40.47 13.89
C TRP A 439 -12.36 -39.33 14.92
N LYS A 440 -12.56 -39.60 16.22
CA LYS A 440 -12.36 -38.62 17.30
C LYS A 440 -10.89 -38.16 17.44
N ARG A 441 -9.93 -38.89 16.90
CA ARG A 441 -8.52 -38.47 16.80
C ARG A 441 -8.30 -37.64 15.54
N LYS A 442 -8.88 -38.03 14.41
CA LYS A 442 -8.87 -37.27 13.15
C LYS A 442 -9.43 -35.85 13.33
N CYS A 443 -10.64 -35.69 13.88
CA CYS A 443 -11.24 -34.38 14.11
C CYS A 443 -10.35 -33.46 14.97
N ARG A 444 -9.76 -34.00 16.06
CA ARG A 444 -8.84 -33.24 16.93
C ARG A 444 -7.52 -32.87 16.26
N VAL A 445 -7.04 -33.66 15.31
CA VAL A 445 -5.88 -33.29 14.49
C VAL A 445 -6.26 -32.20 13.49
N VAL A 446 -7.39 -32.30 12.79
CA VAL A 446 -7.85 -31.26 11.86
C VAL A 446 -8.11 -29.93 12.56
N GLU A 447 -8.68 -29.96 13.77
CA GLU A 447 -8.88 -28.75 14.58
C GLU A 447 -7.56 -28.08 14.99
N ARG A 448 -6.53 -28.86 15.32
CA ARG A 448 -5.16 -28.33 15.54
C ARG A 448 -4.53 -27.79 14.26
N LEU A 449 -4.66 -28.49 13.13
CA LEU A 449 -4.17 -28.02 11.84
C LEU A 449 -4.84 -26.71 11.43
N ARG A 450 -6.16 -26.58 11.62
CA ARG A 450 -6.91 -25.33 11.42
C ARG A 450 -6.32 -24.17 12.23
N GLN A 451 -5.82 -24.42 13.44
CA GLN A 451 -5.17 -23.40 14.29
C GLN A 451 -3.76 -23.07 13.78
N LEU A 452 -2.91 -24.08 13.57
CA LEU A 452 -1.51 -23.91 13.10
C LEU A 452 -1.43 -23.17 11.76
N LEU A 453 -2.31 -23.50 10.82
CA LEU A 453 -2.28 -22.96 9.45
C LEU A 453 -2.72 -21.49 9.32
N ARG A 454 -3.15 -20.83 10.40
CA ARG A 454 -3.65 -19.45 10.37
C ARG A 454 -2.60 -18.44 9.91
N ASP A 455 -1.51 -18.36 10.66
CA ASP A 455 -0.59 -17.22 10.58
C ASP A 455 0.76 -17.61 9.93
N ASP A 456 1.13 -18.89 9.98
CA ASP A 456 2.41 -19.41 9.49
C ASP A 456 2.37 -19.80 7.99
N GLU A 457 3.21 -19.15 7.18
CA GLU A 457 3.38 -19.44 5.75
C GLU A 457 4.31 -20.61 5.45
N GLU A 458 5.34 -20.83 6.28
CA GLU A 458 6.31 -21.91 6.12
C GLU A 458 5.63 -23.26 6.41
N THR A 459 4.81 -23.33 7.46
CA THR A 459 3.93 -24.49 7.73
C THR A 459 2.94 -24.75 6.58
N ARG A 460 2.32 -23.72 5.99
CA ARG A 460 1.44 -23.90 4.82
C ARG A 460 2.19 -24.48 3.61
N ASN A 461 3.42 -24.03 3.38
CA ASN A 461 4.29 -24.51 2.30
C ASN A 461 4.74 -25.96 2.56
N PHE A 462 5.17 -26.28 3.79
CA PHE A 462 5.56 -27.62 4.20
C PHE A 462 4.40 -28.61 4.10
N MET A 463 3.25 -28.30 4.72
CA MET A 463 2.09 -29.19 4.71
C MET A 463 1.52 -29.38 3.29
N GLY A 464 1.50 -28.32 2.48
CA GLY A 464 1.14 -28.40 1.06
C GLY A 464 2.07 -29.31 0.25
N ALA A 465 3.37 -29.27 0.52
CA ALA A 465 4.35 -30.14 -0.14
C ALA A 465 4.32 -31.61 0.34
N ASN A 466 3.75 -31.88 1.53
CA ASN A 466 3.72 -33.20 2.17
C ASN A 466 2.34 -33.88 2.13
N GLY A 467 1.45 -33.50 1.21
CA GLY A 467 0.19 -34.24 0.97
C GLY A 467 -0.94 -33.99 1.98
N PHE A 468 -0.86 -32.90 2.76
CA PHE A 468 -1.94 -32.56 3.70
C PHE A 468 -3.20 -32.07 2.98
N VAL A 469 -3.09 -31.54 1.76
CA VAL A 469 -4.23 -31.12 0.95
C VAL A 469 -5.16 -32.32 0.71
N GLU A 470 -4.61 -33.41 0.20
CA GLU A 470 -5.31 -34.66 -0.11
C GLU A 470 -5.86 -35.31 1.17
N ALA A 471 -5.07 -35.32 2.24
CA ALA A 471 -5.50 -35.86 3.54
C ALA A 471 -6.69 -35.07 4.14
N LEU A 472 -6.70 -33.75 4.01
CA LEU A 472 -7.80 -32.89 4.45
C LEU A 472 -9.03 -32.98 3.54
N LEU A 473 -8.86 -33.15 2.22
CA LEU A 473 -9.96 -33.42 1.28
C LEU A 473 -10.65 -34.75 1.58
N LEU A 474 -9.88 -35.82 1.83
CA LEU A 474 -10.41 -37.13 2.24
C LEU A 474 -11.13 -37.06 3.60
N PHE A 475 -10.62 -36.25 4.53
CA PHE A 475 -11.31 -35.98 5.80
C PHE A 475 -12.64 -35.22 5.58
N LEU A 476 -12.65 -34.19 4.75
CA LEU A 476 -13.86 -33.43 4.41
C LEU A 476 -14.92 -34.31 3.73
N GLN A 477 -14.50 -35.15 2.78
CA GLN A 477 -15.37 -36.15 2.14
C GLN A 477 -15.97 -37.13 3.16
N SER A 478 -15.17 -37.59 4.13
CA SER A 478 -15.64 -38.44 5.23
C SER A 478 -16.64 -37.70 6.12
N ALA A 479 -16.39 -36.43 6.43
CA ALA A 479 -17.26 -35.58 7.25
C ALA A 479 -18.60 -35.25 6.54
N LEU A 480 -18.58 -35.11 5.21
CA LEU A 480 -19.77 -35.01 4.36
C LEU A 480 -20.60 -36.29 4.45
N HIS A 481 -19.97 -37.45 4.20
CA HIS A 481 -20.64 -38.76 4.24
C HIS A 481 -21.24 -39.09 5.63
N GLU A 482 -20.57 -38.72 6.72
CA GLU A 482 -21.10 -38.87 8.08
C GLU A 482 -22.14 -37.81 8.47
N GLY A 483 -22.36 -36.77 7.67
CA GLY A 483 -23.24 -35.64 8.02
C GLY A 483 -22.75 -34.80 9.21
N ASN A 484 -21.46 -34.87 9.55
CA ASN A 484 -20.91 -34.22 10.74
C ASN A 484 -20.52 -32.76 10.45
N LEU A 485 -21.44 -31.83 10.73
CA LEU A 485 -21.29 -30.40 10.43
C LEU A 485 -20.02 -29.77 11.03
N ILE A 486 -19.67 -30.11 12.27
CA ILE A 486 -18.48 -29.56 12.96
C ILE A 486 -17.19 -30.06 12.28
N ALA A 487 -17.17 -31.32 11.84
CA ALA A 487 -16.05 -31.87 11.09
C ALA A 487 -15.97 -31.28 9.67
N GLN A 488 -17.11 -31.04 9.01
CA GLN A 488 -17.15 -30.37 7.71
C GLN A 488 -16.62 -28.93 7.81
N GLU A 489 -17.08 -28.16 8.80
CA GLU A 489 -16.57 -26.81 9.09
C GLU A 489 -15.06 -26.82 9.34
N SER A 490 -14.59 -27.72 10.21
CA SER A 490 -13.18 -27.82 10.57
C SER A 490 -12.29 -28.23 9.39
N GLY A 491 -12.75 -29.19 8.57
CA GLY A 491 -12.03 -29.64 7.38
C GLY A 491 -11.97 -28.56 6.29
N ALA A 492 -13.12 -27.94 5.97
CA ALA A 492 -13.18 -26.86 4.99
C ALA A 492 -12.37 -25.63 5.42
N MET A 493 -12.36 -25.29 6.72
CA MET A 493 -11.58 -24.16 7.22
C MET A 493 -10.08 -24.48 7.37
N ALA A 494 -9.69 -25.73 7.63
CA ALA A 494 -8.30 -26.16 7.54
C ALA A 494 -7.78 -26.07 6.09
N LEU A 495 -8.58 -26.51 5.11
CA LEU A 495 -8.30 -26.36 3.68
C LEU A 495 -8.24 -24.89 3.25
N PHE A 496 -9.16 -24.05 3.75
CA PHE A 496 -9.13 -22.59 3.54
C PHE A 496 -7.80 -22.01 4.03
N ASN A 497 -7.42 -22.26 5.29
CA ASN A 497 -6.18 -21.75 5.86
C ASN A 497 -4.96 -22.25 5.06
N LEU A 498 -4.90 -23.54 4.71
CA LEU A 498 -3.82 -24.11 3.90
C LEU A 498 -3.65 -23.43 2.52
N ALA A 499 -4.73 -22.89 1.95
CA ALA A 499 -4.75 -22.21 0.66
C ALA A 499 -4.56 -20.68 0.72
N VAL A 500 -4.63 -20.05 1.90
CA VAL A 500 -4.44 -18.59 2.06
C VAL A 500 -3.09 -18.16 1.49
N ASN A 501 -3.12 -17.19 0.57
CA ASN A 501 -1.96 -16.68 -0.20
C ASN A 501 -1.12 -17.73 -0.96
N ASN A 502 -1.51 -19.01 -0.95
CA ASN A 502 -0.72 -20.11 -1.52
C ASN A 502 -1.40 -20.66 -2.77
N ASN A 503 -0.93 -20.28 -3.96
CA ASN A 503 -1.54 -20.72 -5.22
C ASN A 503 -1.21 -22.17 -5.56
N ARG A 504 0.00 -22.66 -5.24
CA ARG A 504 0.35 -24.08 -5.35
C ARG A 504 -0.63 -24.97 -4.58
N ASN A 505 -1.00 -24.60 -3.35
CA ASN A 505 -1.97 -25.36 -2.57
C ASN A 505 -3.39 -25.29 -3.17
N LYS A 506 -3.81 -24.14 -3.73
CA LYS A 506 -5.07 -24.03 -4.48
C LYS A 506 -5.10 -24.89 -5.74
N GLU A 507 -4.00 -24.93 -6.50
CA GLU A 507 -3.84 -25.77 -7.69
C GLU A 507 -3.93 -27.26 -7.33
N ILE A 508 -3.24 -27.69 -6.26
CA ILE A 508 -3.33 -29.06 -5.74
C ILE A 508 -4.78 -29.35 -5.34
N MET A 509 -5.43 -28.50 -4.55
CA MET A 509 -6.84 -28.65 -4.16
C MET A 509 -7.80 -28.77 -5.34
N LEU A 510 -7.58 -27.97 -6.38
CA LEU A 510 -8.36 -27.99 -7.61
C LEU A 510 -8.17 -29.31 -8.37
N SER A 511 -6.92 -29.74 -8.54
CA SER A 511 -6.57 -31.02 -9.20
C SER A 511 -7.04 -32.25 -8.43
N SER A 512 -7.09 -32.16 -7.09
CA SER A 512 -7.54 -33.21 -6.17
C SER A 512 -9.05 -33.19 -5.89
N GLY A 513 -9.82 -32.35 -6.61
CA GLY A 513 -11.28 -32.44 -6.63
C GLY A 513 -12.01 -31.73 -5.48
N VAL A 514 -11.55 -30.55 -5.05
CA VAL A 514 -12.26 -29.75 -4.03
C VAL A 514 -13.66 -29.27 -4.46
N LEU A 515 -13.87 -28.96 -5.76
CA LEU A 515 -15.12 -28.34 -6.21
C LEU A 515 -16.36 -29.26 -6.02
N PRO A 516 -16.36 -30.55 -6.40
CA PRO A 516 -17.47 -31.45 -6.09
C PRO A 516 -17.81 -31.55 -4.60
N LEU A 517 -16.82 -31.54 -3.70
CA LEU A 517 -17.05 -31.56 -2.26
C LEU A 517 -17.73 -30.26 -1.78
N LEU A 518 -17.35 -29.12 -2.35
CA LEU A 518 -18.01 -27.85 -2.06
C LEU A 518 -19.44 -27.78 -2.62
N GLU A 519 -19.71 -28.40 -3.76
CA GLU A 519 -21.06 -28.53 -4.32
C GLU A 519 -21.96 -29.40 -3.44
N GLU A 520 -21.42 -30.48 -2.87
CA GLU A 520 -22.10 -31.30 -1.86
C GLU A 520 -22.34 -30.53 -0.54
N MET A 521 -21.36 -29.74 -0.07
CA MET A 521 -21.51 -28.90 1.13
C MET A 521 -22.65 -27.88 1.01
N ILE A 522 -22.71 -27.12 -0.09
CA ILE A 522 -23.75 -26.07 -0.27
C ILE A 522 -25.15 -26.67 -0.43
N SER A 523 -25.25 -27.90 -0.93
CA SER A 523 -26.51 -28.64 -1.05
C SER A 523 -27.11 -29.01 0.32
N ASN A 524 -26.30 -29.06 1.39
CA ASN A 524 -26.70 -29.48 2.73
C ASN A 524 -27.04 -28.31 3.69
N THR A 525 -27.16 -27.08 3.17
CA THR A 525 -27.77 -25.85 3.78
C THR A 525 -27.30 -25.35 5.15
N SER A 526 -26.45 -26.08 5.89
CA SER A 526 -26.12 -25.80 7.30
C SER A 526 -24.68 -25.37 7.56
N SER A 527 -23.76 -25.58 6.61
CA SER A 527 -22.35 -25.15 6.67
C SER A 527 -21.96 -24.22 5.51
N TYR A 528 -22.90 -23.39 5.05
CA TYR A 528 -22.73 -22.54 3.87
C TYR A 528 -21.60 -21.50 4.00
N GLY A 529 -21.35 -20.97 5.20
CA GLY A 529 -20.31 -19.96 5.43
C GLY A 529 -18.89 -20.45 5.10
N CYS A 530 -18.52 -21.66 5.53
CA CYS A 530 -17.20 -22.21 5.24
C CYS A 530 -17.02 -22.58 3.76
N ALA A 531 -18.09 -23.04 3.10
CA ALA A 531 -18.06 -23.27 1.66
C ALA A 531 -17.90 -21.94 0.89
N THR A 532 -18.59 -20.88 1.32
CA THR A 532 -18.50 -19.52 0.75
C THR A 532 -17.10 -18.95 0.87
N ALA A 533 -16.50 -19.00 2.06
CA ALA A 533 -15.12 -18.59 2.29
C ALA A 533 -14.12 -19.39 1.42
N LEU A 534 -14.34 -20.70 1.25
CA LEU A 534 -13.46 -21.51 0.40
C LEU A 534 -13.63 -21.22 -1.09
N TYR A 535 -14.85 -20.98 -1.58
CA TYR A 535 -15.10 -20.47 -2.93
C TYR A 535 -14.43 -19.11 -3.17
N LEU A 536 -14.49 -18.18 -2.20
CA LEU A 536 -13.77 -16.91 -2.28
C LEU A 536 -12.26 -17.12 -2.43
N ASN A 537 -11.65 -17.94 -1.57
CA ASN A 537 -10.21 -18.19 -1.59
C ASN A 537 -9.77 -18.87 -2.91
N LEU A 538 -10.53 -19.86 -3.38
CA LEU A 538 -10.30 -20.51 -4.67
C LEU A 538 -10.51 -19.56 -5.86
N SER A 539 -11.49 -18.64 -5.82
CA SER A 539 -11.72 -17.65 -6.89
C SER A 539 -10.56 -16.66 -7.11
N CYS A 540 -9.59 -16.62 -6.19
CA CYS A 540 -8.35 -15.86 -6.34
C CYS A 540 -7.31 -16.57 -7.23
N LEU A 541 -7.54 -17.83 -7.63
CA LEU A 541 -6.73 -18.56 -8.62
C LEU A 541 -7.37 -18.44 -10.01
N GLU A 542 -6.62 -18.01 -11.02
CA GLU A 542 -7.13 -17.76 -12.38
C GLU A 542 -7.73 -19.02 -13.03
N GLU A 543 -7.09 -20.18 -12.81
CA GLU A 543 -7.50 -21.49 -13.31
C GLU A 543 -8.83 -21.97 -12.69
N ALA A 544 -9.12 -21.57 -11.45
CA ALA A 544 -10.35 -21.93 -10.76
C ALA A 544 -11.54 -21.06 -11.18
N LYS A 545 -11.33 -19.80 -11.56
CA LYS A 545 -12.41 -18.86 -11.93
C LYS A 545 -13.35 -19.36 -13.03
N PRO A 546 -12.91 -19.93 -14.16
CA PRO A 546 -13.84 -20.45 -15.18
C PRO A 546 -14.59 -21.68 -14.67
N LEU A 547 -13.95 -22.54 -13.87
CA LEU A 547 -14.56 -23.77 -13.35
C LEU A 547 -15.66 -23.45 -12.33
N ILE A 548 -15.39 -22.57 -11.36
CA ILE A 548 -16.37 -22.09 -10.39
C ILE A 548 -17.47 -21.27 -11.10
N GLY A 549 -17.09 -20.44 -12.08
CA GLY A 549 -18.02 -19.58 -12.82
C GLY A 549 -19.02 -20.31 -13.70
N MET A 550 -18.74 -21.57 -14.06
CA MET A 550 -19.63 -22.46 -14.82
C MET A 550 -20.40 -23.44 -13.91
N SER A 551 -20.20 -23.39 -12.59
CA SER A 551 -20.78 -24.33 -11.63
C SER A 551 -21.99 -23.77 -10.88
N GLN A 552 -22.67 -24.63 -10.12
CA GLN A 552 -23.79 -24.23 -9.25
C GLN A 552 -23.39 -23.24 -8.14
N ALA A 553 -22.09 -23.05 -7.89
CA ALA A 553 -21.58 -22.06 -6.94
C ALA A 553 -22.06 -20.64 -7.28
N VAL A 554 -22.13 -20.26 -8.56
CA VAL A 554 -22.61 -18.92 -8.96
C VAL A 554 -24.06 -18.69 -8.54
N GLN A 555 -24.95 -19.69 -8.71
CA GLN A 555 -26.34 -19.56 -8.29
C GLN A 555 -26.47 -19.40 -6.77
N PHE A 556 -25.70 -20.19 -6.01
CA PHE A 556 -25.66 -20.17 -4.56
C PHE A 556 -25.11 -18.84 -4.01
N LEU A 557 -23.97 -18.35 -4.53
CA LEU A 557 -23.36 -17.08 -4.12
C LEU A 557 -24.29 -15.88 -4.43
N THR A 558 -24.99 -15.89 -5.58
CA THR A 558 -25.97 -14.87 -5.93
C THR A 558 -27.21 -14.89 -5.02
N GLN A 559 -27.62 -16.08 -4.54
CA GLN A 559 -28.73 -16.22 -3.60
C GLN A 559 -28.38 -15.65 -2.22
N LEU A 560 -27.16 -15.91 -1.73
CA LEU A 560 -26.70 -15.38 -0.44
C LEU A 560 -26.75 -13.84 -0.33
N LEU A 561 -26.62 -13.12 -1.46
CA LEU A 561 -26.78 -11.65 -1.50
C LEU A 561 -28.21 -11.16 -1.20
N GLN A 562 -29.22 -12.03 -1.36
CA GLN A 562 -30.65 -11.70 -1.26
C GLN A 562 -31.29 -12.27 0.02
N ASP A 563 -30.79 -13.39 0.51
CA ASP A 563 -31.27 -14.02 1.75
C ASP A 563 -30.88 -13.21 3.00
N ASP A 564 -31.59 -13.44 4.12
CA ASP A 564 -31.19 -12.98 5.47
C ASP A 564 -30.00 -13.80 6.01
N SER A 565 -28.96 -13.90 5.20
CA SER A 565 -27.66 -14.49 5.53
C SER A 565 -26.79 -13.48 6.29
N ASP A 566 -25.80 -14.01 7.01
CA ASP A 566 -24.81 -13.22 7.75
C ASP A 566 -24.01 -12.25 6.85
N ASP A 567 -23.69 -11.07 7.37
CA ASP A 567 -23.03 -10.01 6.61
C ASP A 567 -21.64 -10.43 6.10
N GLN A 568 -20.88 -11.24 6.84
CA GLN A 568 -19.60 -11.76 6.33
C GLN A 568 -19.82 -12.73 5.16
N CYS A 569 -20.89 -13.55 5.21
CA CYS A 569 -21.25 -14.44 4.10
C CYS A 569 -21.68 -13.65 2.85
N LYS A 570 -22.40 -12.54 3.02
CA LYS A 570 -22.71 -11.59 1.92
C LYS A 570 -21.44 -10.96 1.36
N GLN A 571 -20.49 -10.58 2.21
CA GLN A 571 -19.21 -9.99 1.79
C GLN A 571 -18.38 -10.97 0.99
N ASP A 572 -18.20 -12.19 1.51
CA ASP A 572 -17.41 -13.22 0.86
C ASP A 572 -18.04 -13.63 -0.48
N SER A 573 -19.38 -13.69 -0.55
CA SER A 573 -20.12 -13.94 -1.78
C SER A 573 -19.94 -12.83 -2.81
N LEU A 574 -20.06 -11.56 -2.42
CA LEU A 574 -19.87 -10.42 -3.33
C LEU A 574 -18.42 -10.34 -3.84
N HIS A 575 -17.43 -10.62 -2.98
CA HIS A 575 -16.03 -10.68 -3.38
C HIS A 575 -15.71 -11.86 -4.31
N ALA A 576 -16.30 -13.03 -4.07
CA ALA A 576 -16.17 -14.18 -4.96
C ALA A 576 -16.81 -13.88 -6.33
N LEU A 577 -18.04 -13.36 -6.36
CA LEU A 577 -18.73 -12.94 -7.58
C LEU A 577 -17.96 -11.84 -8.34
N TYR A 578 -17.34 -10.90 -7.62
CA TYR A 578 -16.42 -9.92 -8.22
C TYR A 578 -15.24 -10.60 -8.92
N ASN A 579 -14.52 -11.50 -8.25
CA ASN A 579 -13.40 -12.24 -8.85
C ASN A 579 -13.87 -13.04 -10.08
N LEU A 580 -15.00 -13.74 -10.00
CA LEU A 580 -15.57 -14.52 -11.10
C LEU A 580 -16.02 -13.64 -12.28
N SER A 581 -16.52 -12.43 -12.02
CA SER A 581 -16.96 -11.48 -13.05
C SER A 581 -15.82 -10.90 -13.90
N THR A 582 -14.56 -11.00 -13.42
CA THR A 582 -13.39 -10.58 -14.21
C THR A 582 -13.16 -11.45 -15.45
N VAL A 583 -13.76 -12.64 -15.52
CA VAL A 583 -13.61 -13.59 -16.63
C VAL A 583 -14.82 -13.48 -17.57
N PRO A 584 -14.65 -13.04 -18.84
CA PRO A 584 -15.79 -12.80 -19.74
C PRO A 584 -16.66 -14.03 -20.04
N SER A 585 -16.11 -15.26 -19.98
CA SER A 585 -16.88 -16.50 -20.18
C SER A 585 -17.88 -16.78 -19.06
N ASN A 586 -17.68 -16.19 -17.87
CA ASN A 586 -18.55 -16.39 -16.72
C ASN A 586 -19.79 -15.49 -16.77
N ILE A 587 -19.76 -14.40 -17.54
CA ILE A 587 -20.82 -13.38 -17.58
C ILE A 587 -22.21 -13.98 -17.88
N PRO A 588 -22.40 -14.88 -18.87
CA PRO A 588 -23.72 -15.47 -19.14
C PRO A 588 -24.29 -16.27 -17.96
N TYR A 589 -23.44 -16.94 -17.18
CA TYR A 589 -23.84 -17.73 -16.01
C TYR A 589 -24.17 -16.83 -14.80
N LEU A 590 -23.35 -15.80 -14.58
CA LEU A 590 -23.61 -14.75 -13.58
C LEU A 590 -24.97 -14.08 -13.84
N LEU A 591 -25.23 -13.65 -15.08
CA LEU A 591 -26.52 -13.07 -15.49
C LEU A 591 -27.68 -14.06 -15.27
N SER A 592 -27.55 -15.29 -15.76
CA SER A 592 -28.57 -16.33 -15.60
C SER A 592 -28.92 -16.65 -14.14
N SER A 593 -28.01 -16.39 -13.19
CA SER A 593 -28.27 -16.56 -11.74
C SER A 593 -29.16 -15.47 -11.12
N GLY A 594 -29.45 -14.39 -11.85
CA GLY A 594 -30.21 -13.24 -11.36
C GLY A 594 -29.36 -12.20 -10.63
N ILE A 595 -28.04 -12.18 -10.85
CA ILE A 595 -27.07 -11.36 -10.11
C ILE A 595 -27.42 -9.86 -10.07
N ILE A 596 -28.02 -9.32 -11.14
CA ILE A 596 -28.42 -7.91 -11.22
C ILE A 596 -29.41 -7.53 -10.12
N ASN A 597 -30.35 -8.43 -9.77
CA ASN A 597 -31.33 -8.17 -8.73
C ASN A 597 -30.69 -8.20 -7.33
N GLY A 598 -29.79 -9.16 -7.07
CA GLY A 598 -29.04 -9.23 -5.81
C GLY A 598 -28.07 -8.06 -5.60
N LEU A 599 -27.44 -7.57 -6.67
CA LEU A 599 -26.63 -6.34 -6.59
C LEU A 599 -27.52 -5.10 -6.38
N GLN A 600 -28.69 -5.02 -7.03
CA GLN A 600 -29.64 -3.93 -6.83
C GLN A 600 -30.16 -3.89 -5.38
N SER A 601 -30.52 -5.02 -4.77
CA SER A 601 -30.99 -5.05 -3.38
C SER A 601 -29.93 -4.54 -2.40
N LEU A 602 -28.65 -4.90 -2.62
CA LEU A 602 -27.53 -4.38 -1.82
C LEU A 602 -27.32 -2.87 -2.02
N LEU A 603 -27.45 -2.34 -3.24
CA LEU A 603 -27.30 -0.91 -3.52
C LEU A 603 -28.45 -0.02 -2.98
N VAL A 604 -29.61 -0.62 -2.66
CA VAL A 604 -30.78 0.09 -2.10
C VAL A 604 -30.87 -0.06 -0.57
N GLY A 605 -30.07 -0.95 0.03
CA GLY A 605 -30.00 -1.16 1.47
C GLY A 605 -29.49 0.06 2.24
N GLN A 606 -30.02 0.31 3.43
CA GLN A 606 -29.59 1.44 4.26
C GLN A 606 -28.24 1.18 4.94
N GLY A 607 -27.28 2.09 4.74
CA GLY A 607 -26.33 2.47 5.81
C GLY A 607 -24.85 2.46 5.44
N ASP A 608 -24.38 1.48 4.66
CA ASP A 608 -22.97 1.10 4.66
C ASP A 608 -22.31 1.12 3.27
N CYS A 609 -21.28 1.97 3.12
CA CYS A 609 -20.51 2.19 1.87
C CYS A 609 -19.69 0.97 1.38
N LEU A 610 -19.65 -0.14 2.14
CA LEU A 610 -18.78 -1.29 1.90
C LEU A 610 -19.11 -1.97 0.58
N TRP A 611 -20.42 -2.06 0.35
CA TRP A 611 -21.05 -2.84 -0.68
C TRP A 611 -21.01 -2.09 -2.01
N THR A 612 -21.21 -0.77 -1.96
CA THR A 612 -21.32 0.11 -3.11
C THR A 612 -20.17 -0.06 -4.10
N GLU A 613 -18.92 0.08 -3.65
CA GLU A 613 -17.75 0.02 -4.54
C GLU A 613 -17.65 -1.34 -5.25
N LYS A 614 -17.89 -2.44 -4.53
CA LYS A 614 -17.80 -3.80 -5.09
C LYS A 614 -18.98 -4.12 -5.99
N CYS A 615 -20.20 -3.77 -5.59
CA CYS A 615 -21.39 -3.92 -6.43
C CYS A 615 -21.24 -3.18 -7.76
N ILE A 616 -20.80 -1.91 -7.77
CA ILE A 616 -20.59 -1.16 -9.01
C ILE A 616 -19.45 -1.77 -9.84
N ALA A 617 -18.39 -2.27 -9.21
CA ALA A 617 -17.32 -2.97 -9.93
C ALA A 617 -17.79 -4.25 -10.64
N VAL A 618 -18.65 -5.07 -10.00
CA VAL A 618 -19.27 -6.24 -10.67
C VAL A 618 -20.14 -5.78 -11.85
N LEU A 619 -20.97 -4.75 -11.66
CA LEU A 619 -21.82 -4.18 -12.70
C LEU A 619 -21.01 -3.66 -13.90
N ILE A 620 -19.87 -3.00 -13.67
CA ILE A 620 -18.94 -2.56 -14.72
C ILE A 620 -18.38 -3.76 -15.50
N ASN A 621 -17.99 -4.84 -14.81
CA ASN A 621 -17.51 -6.07 -15.44
C ASN A 621 -18.59 -6.73 -16.31
N LEU A 622 -19.82 -6.88 -15.80
CA LEU A 622 -20.97 -7.40 -16.56
C LEU A 622 -21.28 -6.52 -17.79
N ALA A 623 -21.20 -5.20 -17.64
CA ALA A 623 -21.42 -4.22 -18.70
C ALA A 623 -20.35 -4.23 -19.81
N THR A 624 -19.27 -5.01 -19.70
CA THR A 624 -18.35 -5.27 -20.83
C THR A 624 -19.04 -6.09 -21.93
N SER A 625 -19.91 -7.03 -21.57
CA SER A 625 -20.72 -7.84 -22.48
C SER A 625 -21.92 -7.05 -23.04
N GLN A 626 -22.37 -7.38 -24.25
CA GLN A 626 -23.61 -6.82 -24.80
C GLN A 626 -24.84 -7.29 -24.01
N VAL A 627 -24.90 -8.59 -23.69
CA VAL A 627 -26.03 -9.18 -22.94
C VAL A 627 -26.16 -8.53 -21.56
N GLY A 628 -25.04 -8.35 -20.86
CA GLY A 628 -25.02 -7.68 -19.54
C GLY A 628 -25.54 -6.25 -19.61
N ARG A 629 -25.16 -5.47 -20.63
CA ARG A 629 -25.71 -4.11 -20.82
C ARG A 629 -27.22 -4.14 -21.08
N GLU A 630 -27.71 -5.06 -21.91
CA GLU A 630 -29.14 -5.17 -22.25
C GLU A 630 -29.98 -5.54 -21.04
N GLU A 631 -29.50 -6.46 -20.20
CA GLU A 631 -30.16 -6.89 -18.97
C GLU A 631 -30.16 -5.79 -17.90
N MET A 632 -29.01 -5.11 -17.69
CA MET A 632 -28.90 -3.97 -16.78
C MET A 632 -29.82 -2.80 -17.18
N VAL A 633 -29.93 -2.49 -18.49
CA VAL A 633 -30.85 -1.46 -19.01
C VAL A 633 -32.32 -1.92 -18.97
N SER A 634 -32.57 -3.22 -18.84
CA SER A 634 -33.91 -3.78 -18.66
C SER A 634 -34.38 -3.74 -17.21
N ASN A 635 -33.52 -3.36 -16.26
CA ASN A 635 -33.86 -3.13 -14.85
C ASN A 635 -33.77 -1.62 -14.49
N PRO A 636 -34.89 -0.87 -14.48
CA PRO A 636 -34.89 0.55 -14.13
C PRO A 636 -34.47 0.85 -12.70
N GLY A 637 -34.73 -0.06 -11.75
CA GLY A 637 -34.38 0.13 -10.35
C GLY A 637 -32.86 0.18 -10.13
N LEU A 638 -32.09 -0.58 -10.92
CA LEU A 638 -30.64 -0.46 -10.96
C LEU A 638 -30.18 0.92 -11.43
N ILE A 639 -30.82 1.49 -12.46
CA ILE A 639 -30.49 2.81 -12.99
C ILE A 639 -30.77 3.90 -11.94
N SER A 640 -31.89 3.80 -11.22
CA SER A 640 -32.25 4.72 -10.12
C SER A 640 -31.28 4.61 -8.93
N ALA A 641 -30.85 3.40 -8.57
CA ALA A 641 -29.82 3.20 -7.55
C ALA A 641 -28.48 3.86 -7.94
N LEU A 642 -28.00 3.63 -9.17
CA LEU A 642 -26.79 4.27 -9.69
C LEU A 642 -26.92 5.81 -9.76
N ALA A 643 -28.11 6.33 -10.12
CA ALA A 643 -28.39 7.75 -10.13
C ALA A 643 -28.38 8.36 -8.71
N THR A 644 -28.90 7.64 -7.72
CA THR A 644 -28.86 8.05 -6.31
C THR A 644 -27.42 8.18 -5.81
N ILE A 645 -26.56 7.20 -6.14
CA ILE A 645 -25.13 7.21 -5.76
C ILE A 645 -24.36 8.38 -6.38
N LEU A 646 -24.77 8.90 -7.55
CA LEU A 646 -24.19 10.13 -8.10
C LEU A 646 -24.40 11.36 -7.20
N ASP A 647 -25.55 11.43 -6.52
CA ASP A 647 -25.94 12.58 -5.71
C ASP A 647 -25.45 12.46 -4.26
N THR A 648 -25.51 11.26 -3.68
CA THR A 648 -25.22 11.04 -2.24
C THR A 648 -23.92 10.29 -1.92
N GLY A 649 -23.28 9.64 -2.87
CA GLY A 649 -22.11 8.78 -2.63
C GLY A 649 -20.80 9.55 -2.37
N GLU A 650 -19.79 8.84 -1.83
CA GLU A 650 -18.43 9.35 -1.72
C GLU A 650 -17.77 9.55 -3.11
N LEU A 651 -16.69 10.33 -3.17
CA LEU A 651 -16.00 10.69 -4.43
C LEU A 651 -15.61 9.48 -5.31
N LEU A 652 -15.28 8.33 -4.70
CA LEU A 652 -14.92 7.10 -5.42
C LEU A 652 -16.15 6.33 -5.91
N GLU A 653 -17.21 6.26 -5.10
CA GLU A 653 -18.51 5.66 -5.47
C GLU A 653 -19.15 6.46 -6.62
N GLN A 654 -19.15 7.79 -6.53
CA GLN A 654 -19.57 8.70 -7.59
C GLN A 654 -18.80 8.44 -8.89
N GLU A 655 -17.46 8.36 -8.84
CA GLU A 655 -16.64 8.07 -10.02
C GLU A 655 -17.01 6.73 -10.68
N GLN A 656 -17.21 5.69 -9.87
CA GLN A 656 -17.58 4.36 -10.37
C GLN A 656 -19.00 4.35 -10.94
N ALA A 657 -19.97 4.98 -10.28
CA ALA A 657 -21.34 5.13 -10.76
C ALA A 657 -21.40 5.89 -12.09
N VAL A 658 -20.69 7.03 -12.23
CA VAL A 658 -20.55 7.74 -13.52
C VAL A 658 -19.91 6.83 -14.57
N SER A 659 -18.89 6.06 -14.21
CA SER A 659 -18.20 5.16 -15.14
C SER A 659 -19.13 4.05 -15.65
N CYS A 660 -19.93 3.45 -14.77
CA CYS A 660 -20.93 2.45 -15.12
C CYS A 660 -22.02 3.05 -16.03
N LEU A 661 -22.63 4.16 -15.62
CA LEU A 661 -23.66 4.85 -16.40
C LEU A 661 -23.15 5.31 -17.77
N LEU A 662 -21.90 5.77 -17.88
CA LEU A 662 -21.29 6.10 -19.17
C LEU A 662 -21.14 4.88 -20.09
N ILE A 663 -20.78 3.71 -19.56
CA ILE A 663 -20.70 2.47 -20.36
C ILE A 663 -22.09 2.07 -20.91
N LEU A 664 -23.13 2.18 -20.09
CA LEU A 664 -24.51 1.86 -20.48
C LEU A 664 -25.07 2.88 -21.49
N CYS A 665 -24.92 4.18 -21.22
CA CYS A 665 -25.44 5.26 -22.07
C CYS A 665 -24.77 5.30 -23.45
N ASN A 666 -23.45 5.06 -23.53
CA ASN A 666 -22.67 5.14 -24.77
C ASN A 666 -23.10 4.14 -25.87
N ARG A 667 -23.95 3.16 -25.54
CA ARG A 667 -24.53 2.21 -26.51
C ARG A 667 -26.05 2.06 -26.40
N SER A 668 -26.72 2.90 -25.61
CA SER A 668 -28.16 2.81 -25.39
C SER A 668 -28.80 4.18 -25.20
N GLU A 669 -29.56 4.57 -26.22
CA GLU A 669 -30.40 5.77 -26.18
C GLU A 669 -31.54 5.64 -25.16
N LYS A 670 -32.16 4.46 -25.05
CA LYS A 670 -33.13 4.14 -23.98
C LYS A 670 -32.52 4.35 -22.59
N CYS A 671 -31.31 3.85 -22.34
CA CYS A 671 -30.63 4.07 -21.06
C CYS A 671 -30.36 5.56 -20.81
N SER A 672 -29.86 6.27 -21.82
CA SER A 672 -29.60 7.71 -21.72
C SER A 672 -30.87 8.51 -21.39
N GLU A 673 -32.04 8.10 -21.88
CA GLU A 673 -33.34 8.66 -21.50
C GLU A 673 -33.69 8.39 -20.04
N MET A 674 -33.57 7.14 -19.59
CA MET A 674 -33.86 6.73 -18.22
C MET A 674 -32.96 7.49 -17.22
N VAL A 675 -31.65 7.55 -17.48
CA VAL A 675 -30.69 8.30 -16.64
C VAL A 675 -31.00 9.79 -16.57
N LEU A 676 -31.49 10.40 -17.66
CA LEU A 676 -31.92 11.79 -17.67
C LEU A 676 -33.24 12.02 -16.90
N GLN A 677 -34.12 11.03 -16.83
CA GLN A 677 -35.38 11.10 -16.07
C GLN A 677 -35.13 11.08 -14.56
N GLU A 678 -34.09 10.39 -14.08
CA GLU A 678 -33.62 10.43 -12.69
C GLU A 678 -32.99 11.78 -12.28
N GLY A 679 -32.85 12.73 -13.22
CA GLY A 679 -32.45 14.10 -12.89
C GLY A 679 -30.96 14.33 -12.62
N VAL A 680 -30.07 13.39 -12.97
CA VAL A 680 -28.63 13.34 -12.59
C VAL A 680 -27.75 14.55 -12.99
N ILE A 681 -28.25 15.53 -13.74
CA ILE A 681 -27.44 16.62 -14.31
C ILE A 681 -26.73 17.48 -13.23
N PRO A 682 -27.35 17.92 -12.12
CA PRO A 682 -26.68 18.69 -11.10
C PRO A 682 -25.53 17.91 -10.44
N ALA A 683 -25.74 16.64 -10.12
CA ALA A 683 -24.72 15.73 -9.59
C ALA A 683 -23.55 15.59 -10.56
N LEU A 684 -23.81 15.29 -11.84
CA LEU A 684 -22.76 15.21 -12.87
C LEU A 684 -21.98 16.53 -13.05
N VAL A 685 -22.64 17.68 -12.94
CA VAL A 685 -21.96 18.98 -12.99
C VAL A 685 -21.09 19.19 -11.74
N SER A 686 -21.57 18.84 -10.54
CA SER A 686 -20.78 18.88 -9.31
C SER A 686 -19.54 17.99 -9.42
N ILE A 687 -19.72 16.72 -9.83
CA ILE A 687 -18.62 15.76 -10.04
C ILE A 687 -17.64 16.28 -11.09
N SER A 688 -18.10 16.98 -12.15
CA SER A 688 -17.23 17.54 -13.20
C SER A 688 -16.28 18.65 -12.73
N VAL A 689 -16.53 19.25 -11.56
CA VAL A 689 -15.73 20.32 -10.94
C VAL A 689 -14.99 19.82 -9.70
N ASN A 690 -15.70 19.13 -8.80
CA ASN A 690 -15.24 18.76 -7.45
C ASN A 690 -14.78 17.30 -7.33
N GLY A 691 -15.06 16.47 -8.34
CA GLY A 691 -14.71 15.04 -8.31
C GLY A 691 -13.22 14.75 -8.43
N THR A 692 -12.88 13.47 -8.28
CA THR A 692 -11.56 12.90 -8.61
C THR A 692 -11.13 13.24 -10.05
N SER A 693 -9.86 13.04 -10.39
CA SER A 693 -9.36 13.25 -11.76
C SER A 693 -10.14 12.45 -12.81
N ARG A 694 -10.36 11.15 -12.57
CA ARG A 694 -11.11 10.24 -13.44
C ARG A 694 -12.62 10.47 -13.35
N GLY A 695 -13.17 10.77 -12.17
CA GLY A 695 -14.57 11.15 -11.99
C GLY A 695 -14.94 12.39 -12.82
N ARG A 696 -14.12 13.44 -12.78
CA ARG A 696 -14.29 14.65 -13.59
C ARG A 696 -14.30 14.35 -15.09
N GLU A 697 -13.33 13.60 -15.58
CA GLU A 697 -13.23 13.20 -17.00
C GLU A 697 -14.47 12.42 -17.45
N ARG A 698 -14.92 11.45 -16.64
CA ARG A 698 -16.08 10.60 -16.95
C ARG A 698 -17.39 11.37 -16.91
N ALA A 699 -17.56 12.28 -15.94
CA ALA A 699 -18.75 13.12 -15.82
C ALA A 699 -18.85 14.10 -16.99
N GLN A 700 -17.73 14.72 -17.40
CA GLN A 700 -17.67 15.56 -18.60
C GLN A 700 -18.04 14.76 -19.86
N LYS A 701 -17.53 13.55 -20.03
CA LYS A 701 -17.89 12.66 -21.15
C LYS A 701 -19.38 12.31 -21.19
N LEU A 702 -19.98 11.98 -20.05
CA LEU A 702 -21.41 11.67 -19.97
C LEU A 702 -22.29 12.91 -20.24
N LEU A 703 -21.90 14.08 -19.72
CA LEU A 703 -22.56 15.36 -20.01
C LEU A 703 -22.44 15.75 -21.50
N MET A 704 -21.31 15.50 -22.15
CA MET A 704 -21.15 15.71 -23.60
C MET A 704 -22.09 14.81 -24.39
N LEU A 705 -22.16 13.52 -24.06
CA LEU A 705 -23.06 12.57 -24.72
C LEU A 705 -24.53 13.00 -24.63
N PHE A 706 -24.98 13.49 -23.48
CA PHE A 706 -26.33 14.05 -23.33
C PHE A 706 -26.56 15.35 -24.13
N ARG A 707 -25.54 16.19 -24.29
CA ARG A 707 -25.60 17.41 -25.13
C ARG A 707 -25.69 17.08 -26.61
N GLU A 708 -24.83 16.21 -27.11
CA GLU A 708 -24.82 15.74 -28.51
C GLU A 708 -26.15 15.10 -28.89
N ARG A 709 -26.75 14.33 -27.97
CA ARG A 709 -28.06 13.73 -28.19
C ARG A 709 -29.17 14.78 -28.33
N ARG A 710 -29.25 15.75 -27.41
CA ARG A 710 -30.22 16.87 -27.51
C ARG A 710 -30.07 17.64 -28.83
N GLN A 711 -28.85 17.74 -29.37
CA GLN A 711 -28.62 18.38 -30.67
C GLN A 711 -29.13 17.53 -31.85
N ARG A 712 -28.97 16.20 -31.80
CA ARG A 712 -29.55 15.27 -32.79
C ARG A 712 -31.08 15.29 -32.78
N ASP A 713 -31.70 15.39 -31.61
CA ASP A 713 -33.17 15.50 -31.48
C ASP A 713 -33.73 16.86 -31.97
N HIS A 714 -32.86 17.83 -32.29
CA HIS A 714 -33.23 19.18 -32.75
C HIS A 714 -32.81 19.50 -34.19
N SER A 715 -32.15 18.59 -34.91
CA SER A 715 -31.92 18.79 -36.36
C SER A 715 -33.24 18.66 -37.13
N PRO A 716 -33.64 19.67 -37.94
CA PRO A 716 -34.86 19.60 -38.73
C PRO A 716 -34.71 18.56 -39.85
N VAL A 717 -35.76 17.77 -40.06
CA VAL A 717 -35.84 16.79 -41.15
C VAL A 717 -35.59 17.48 -42.49
N GLU A 718 -34.50 17.11 -43.17
CA GLU A 718 -34.22 17.58 -44.52
C GLU A 718 -35.39 17.23 -45.43
N THR A 719 -36.00 18.25 -46.00
CA THR A 719 -37.10 18.09 -46.94
C THR A 719 -36.48 17.70 -48.26
N GLN A 720 -36.62 16.43 -48.67
CA GLN A 720 -36.13 15.96 -49.97
C GLN A 720 -36.65 16.87 -51.08
N GLN A 721 -35.75 17.59 -51.73
CA GLN A 721 -36.06 18.44 -52.88
C GLN A 721 -36.30 17.53 -54.09
N CYS A 722 -37.43 17.71 -54.77
CA CYS A 722 -37.59 17.17 -56.12
C CYS A 722 -36.56 17.83 -57.06
N PRO A 723 -35.98 17.09 -58.01
CA PRO A 723 -35.29 17.71 -59.14
C PRO A 723 -36.31 18.44 -60.04
N PRO A 724 -35.90 19.50 -60.76
CA PRO A 724 -36.76 20.19 -61.71
C PRO A 724 -36.95 19.39 -63.02
N ASP A 725 -38.07 19.64 -63.69
CA ASP A 725 -38.42 19.03 -64.98
C ASP A 725 -37.42 19.37 -66.09
N GLU A 726 -37.15 18.38 -66.97
CA GLU A 726 -36.90 18.65 -68.39
C GLU A 726 -38.07 18.11 -69.23
N THR A 727 -38.37 18.86 -70.28
CA THR A 727 -39.61 18.80 -71.07
C THR A 727 -39.67 17.66 -72.09
N SER A 728 -40.84 17.06 -72.30
CA SER A 728 -41.34 16.79 -73.66
C SER A 728 -42.83 16.39 -73.72
N ASP A 729 -43.53 17.08 -74.61
CA ASP A 729 -44.65 16.62 -75.45
C ASP A 729 -46.02 16.17 -74.88
N LEU A 730 -46.93 17.15 -74.95
CA LEU A 730 -48.14 17.15 -75.80
C LEU A 730 -49.35 16.24 -75.48
N SER A 731 -50.48 16.95 -75.39
CA SER A 731 -51.84 16.57 -75.81
C SER A 731 -52.73 15.77 -74.85
N ALA A 732 -54.03 16.06 -74.94
CA ALA A 732 -55.09 15.78 -73.97
C ALA A 732 -56.29 15.10 -74.69
N PRO A 733 -57.53 15.09 -74.12
CA PRO A 733 -58.05 14.35 -72.96
C PRO A 733 -59.19 13.41 -73.47
N PRO A 734 -60.41 13.34 -72.88
CA PRO A 734 -60.86 13.08 -71.50
C PRO A 734 -61.61 11.73 -71.37
N GLY A 735 -62.06 11.34 -70.16
CA GLY A 735 -63.02 10.23 -70.03
C GLY A 735 -63.42 9.84 -68.59
N GLU A 736 -64.68 10.03 -68.22
CA GLU A 736 -65.23 9.63 -66.91
C GLU A 736 -65.58 8.14 -66.83
N LYS A 737 -65.48 7.52 -65.64
CA LYS A 737 -66.61 6.90 -64.89
C LYS A 737 -66.20 6.16 -63.59
N LYS A 738 -67.03 6.31 -62.55
CA LYS A 738 -67.13 5.47 -61.32
C LYS A 738 -68.09 4.26 -61.60
N PRO A 739 -68.40 3.29 -60.69
CA PRO A 739 -68.13 3.22 -59.23
C PRO A 739 -67.81 1.82 -58.58
N GLN A 740 -67.47 1.85 -57.27
CA GLN A 740 -67.62 0.78 -56.23
C GLN A 740 -66.74 -0.50 -56.36
N CYS A 741 -66.34 -1.23 -55.29
CA CYS A 741 -66.80 -1.25 -53.88
C CYS A 741 -65.75 -1.83 -52.87
N LYS A 742 -65.78 -1.36 -51.59
CA LYS A 742 -65.17 -1.91 -50.34
C LYS A 742 -63.61 -1.92 -50.26
N SER A 743 -62.94 -1.68 -49.12
CA SER A 743 -63.35 -1.44 -47.70
C SER A 743 -62.34 -0.56 -46.91
N MET A 744 -62.83 0.13 -45.86
CA MET A 744 -62.21 0.42 -44.53
C MET A 744 -60.67 0.71 -44.42
N THR A 745 -60.13 1.73 -43.73
CA THR A 745 -60.69 2.80 -42.87
C THR A 745 -59.67 3.95 -42.64
N ARG A 746 -60.17 5.15 -42.27
CA ARG A 746 -59.49 6.41 -41.86
C ARG A 746 -58.03 6.32 -41.35
N LYS A 747 -57.08 7.06 -41.94
CA LYS A 747 -56.73 8.49 -41.68
C LYS A 747 -56.24 8.82 -40.26
N LYS A 748 -55.00 9.29 -40.16
CA LYS A 748 -54.61 10.44 -39.31
C LYS A 748 -53.52 11.29 -40.00
N SER A 749 -53.84 12.56 -40.19
CA SER A 749 -52.92 13.63 -40.57
C SER A 749 -52.36 14.30 -39.32
N GLY A 750 -51.10 14.71 -39.32
CA GLY A 750 -50.50 15.45 -38.20
C GLY A 750 -49.51 16.52 -38.66
N LYS A 751 -49.67 17.74 -38.12
CA LYS A 751 -48.64 18.78 -38.06
C LYS A 751 -48.81 19.57 -36.75
N ALA A 752 -47.72 19.67 -35.99
CA ALA A 752 -47.41 20.63 -34.90
C ALA A 752 -48.42 20.74 -33.71
N PHE A 753 -48.02 20.89 -32.45
CA PHE A 753 -47.10 21.92 -31.94
C PHE A 753 -46.36 21.53 -30.64
N SER A 754 -45.41 22.39 -30.26
CA SER A 754 -44.51 22.40 -29.10
C SER A 754 -45.18 22.35 -27.72
N PHE A 755 -44.44 21.88 -26.69
CA PHE A 755 -44.76 22.14 -25.27
C PHE A 755 -43.56 22.66 -24.46
N PHE A 756 -43.85 23.64 -23.61
CA PHE A 756 -42.95 24.28 -22.65
C PHE A 756 -42.95 23.55 -21.30
N TRP A 757 -41.83 23.62 -20.58
CA TRP A 757 -41.77 23.24 -19.15
C TRP A 757 -42.48 24.27 -18.27
N LYS A 758 -43.19 23.79 -17.23
CA LYS A 758 -43.59 24.59 -16.06
C LYS A 758 -43.46 23.78 -14.78
N THR A 759 -42.70 24.31 -13.84
CA THR A 759 -42.71 23.90 -12.43
C THR A 759 -44.07 24.17 -11.78
N LYS A 760 -44.45 23.36 -10.79
CA LYS A 760 -45.52 23.67 -9.84
C LYS A 760 -45.17 23.16 -8.45
N SER A 761 -44.86 24.10 -7.57
CA SER A 761 -44.99 23.98 -6.12
C SER A 761 -46.45 24.15 -5.71
N TYR A 762 -46.96 23.36 -4.75
CA TYR A 762 -48.12 23.74 -3.95
C TYR A 762 -48.04 23.13 -2.55
N SER A 763 -48.38 23.93 -1.54
CA SER A 763 -48.48 23.55 -0.13
C SER A 763 -49.94 23.48 0.32
N LEU A 764 -50.24 22.49 1.17
CA LEU A 764 -51.24 22.47 2.26
C LEU A 764 -52.47 23.42 2.21
N SER A 765 -53.69 22.84 2.26
CA SER A 765 -54.61 22.99 3.41
C SER A 765 -55.97 22.27 3.21
N GLN A 766 -56.45 21.60 4.28
CA GLN A 766 -57.82 21.06 4.52
C GLN A 766 -58.28 19.91 3.59
N CYS A 767 -58.88 18.81 4.08
CA CYS A 767 -59.30 18.44 5.45
C CYS A 767 -58.49 17.26 6.02
#